data_AF-O77811-F1
#
_entry.id   AF-O77811-F1
#
_cell.length_a   1.000
_cell.length_b   1.000
_cell.length_c   1.000
_cell.angle_alpha   90.00
_cell.angle_beta   90.00
_cell.angle_gamma   90.00
#
_symmetry.space_group_name_H-M   'P 1'
#
loop_
_entity.id
_entity.type
_entity.pdbx_description
1 polymer ?
#
loop_
_entity_poly.entity_id
_entity_poly.type
_entity_poly.pdbx_seq_one_letter_code
_entity_poly.pdbx_strand_id
1 'polypeptide(L)'
;LGLCLAAPRKSVRWCTISPAEAAKCAKFQRNMKKVRGPSVSCIRKTSSFECIQAIAANKADAVTLDGGLVYEAGLHPYKLRPVAAEVYQTRGKPQTRYYAVAVVKKGSGFQLNQLQGVKSCHTGLGRSAGWNIPIGTLRPYLNWTGPPEPLQKAVANFFSASCVPCADGKQYPNLCRLCAGTEADKCACSSQEPYFGYSGAFKCLENGAGDVAFVKDSTVFENLPDEADRDKYELLCPDNTRKPVDAFKECHLARVPSHAVVARSVDGREDLIWRLLHRAQEEFGRNKSSAFQLFKSTPENKDLLFKDSALGFVRIPSQIDSGLYLGANYLTATQNLRETAAEVAARRERVVWCAVGPEEERKCKQWSDVSNRKVACASASTTEECIALVLKGEADALNLDGGFIYVAGKCGLVPVLAENQKSQNSNAPDCVHRPPEGYLAVAVVRKSDADLTWNSLSGKKSCHTGVGRTAAWNIPMGLLFNQTGSCKFDKFFSQSCAPGADPQSSLCALCVGNNENENKCMPNSEERYYGYTGAFRCLAEKAGDVAFVKDVTVLQNTDGKNSEPWAKDLKQEDFELLCLDGTRKPVAEAESCHLARAPNHAVVSQSDRAQHLKKVLFLQQDQFGGNGPDCPGKFCLFKSETKNLLFNDNTECLAELQGKTTYEQYLGSEYVTSITNLRRCSSSPLLEACAFLRA
;
A
#
# COMPACT_ATOMS: atom_id res chain seq x y z
N LEU A 1 46.42 -30.68 0.39
CA LEU A 1 46.00 -29.76 1.47
C LEU A 1 45.10 -28.69 0.88
N GLY A 2 43.78 -28.93 0.85
CA GLY A 2 42.77 -27.95 0.49
C GLY A 2 41.77 -27.87 1.64
N LEU A 3 41.86 -26.83 2.46
CA LEU A 3 40.90 -26.55 3.52
C LEU A 3 39.60 -26.07 2.88
N CYS A 4 38.62 -26.97 2.76
CA CYS A 4 37.23 -26.57 2.52
C CYS A 4 36.72 -25.79 3.74
N LEU A 5 36.68 -24.46 3.62
CA LEU A 5 35.93 -23.60 4.53
C LEU A 5 34.46 -24.03 4.50
N ALA A 6 34.00 -24.67 5.57
CA ALA A 6 32.59 -25.03 5.74
C ALA A 6 31.74 -23.76 5.67
N ALA A 7 30.85 -23.68 4.68
CA ALA A 7 29.91 -22.57 4.55
C ALA A 7 29.17 -22.38 5.89
N PRO A 8 29.03 -21.14 6.40
CA PRO A 8 28.40 -20.89 7.69
C PRO A 8 26.99 -21.50 7.67
N ARG A 9 26.74 -22.43 8.60
CA ARG A 9 25.44 -23.10 8.72
C ARG A 9 24.34 -22.04 8.82
N LYS A 10 23.50 -21.98 7.79
CA LYS A 10 22.38 -21.05 7.66
C LYS A 10 21.31 -21.39 8.72
N SER A 11 21.47 -20.82 9.91
CA SER A 11 20.51 -20.91 11.04
C SER A 11 19.75 -19.60 11.19
N VAL A 12 18.46 -19.69 11.53
CA VAL A 12 17.61 -18.54 11.90
C VAL A 12 17.63 -18.37 13.42
N ARG A 13 17.99 -17.17 13.90
CA ARG A 13 17.95 -16.82 15.33
C ARG A 13 16.57 -16.28 15.70
N TRP A 14 15.72 -17.13 16.28
CA TRP A 14 14.39 -16.76 16.74
C TRP A 14 14.44 -16.08 18.09
N CYS A 15 13.86 -14.88 18.21
CA CYS A 15 13.79 -14.16 19.46
C CYS A 15 12.57 -14.59 20.30
N THR A 16 12.78 -14.74 21.61
CA THR A 16 11.77 -15.17 22.59
C THR A 16 11.73 -14.19 23.75
N ILE A 17 10.56 -13.95 24.33
CA ILE A 17 10.27 -12.91 25.33
C ILE A 17 10.02 -13.47 26.75
N SER A 18 9.94 -14.79 26.91
CA SER A 18 9.75 -15.44 28.21
C SER A 18 10.50 -16.77 28.36
N PRO A 19 10.72 -17.26 29.60
CA PRO A 19 11.29 -18.59 29.83
C PRO A 19 10.48 -19.72 29.20
N ALA A 20 9.14 -19.66 29.29
CA ALA A 20 8.25 -20.64 28.69
C ALA A 20 8.37 -20.67 27.16
N GLU A 21 8.49 -19.50 26.54
CA GLU A 21 8.67 -19.37 25.11
C GLU A 21 10.05 -19.87 24.65
N ALA A 22 11.12 -19.54 25.39
CA ALA A 22 12.46 -20.07 25.15
C ALA A 22 12.49 -21.61 25.23
N ALA A 23 11.76 -22.21 26.18
CA ALA A 23 11.61 -23.66 26.28
C ALA A 23 10.87 -24.27 25.09
N LYS A 24 9.79 -23.63 24.60
CA LYS A 24 9.09 -24.04 23.37
C LYS A 24 9.99 -23.92 22.15
N CYS A 25 10.77 -22.84 22.05
CA CYS A 25 11.74 -22.66 20.97
C CYS A 25 12.84 -23.74 20.99
N ALA A 26 13.35 -24.13 22.16
CA ALA A 26 14.31 -25.22 22.26
C ALA A 26 13.72 -26.57 21.80
N LYS A 27 12.43 -26.82 22.09
CA LYS A 27 11.69 -27.97 21.53
C LYS A 27 11.57 -27.85 20.01
N PHE A 28 11.25 -26.67 19.48
CA PHE A 28 11.18 -26.41 18.03
C PHE A 28 12.51 -26.72 17.34
N GLN A 29 13.62 -26.20 17.87
CA GLN A 29 14.98 -26.47 17.39
C GLN A 29 15.30 -27.97 17.31
N ARG A 30 15.00 -28.73 18.38
CA ARG A 30 15.26 -30.18 18.40
C ARG A 30 14.44 -30.93 17.36
N ASN A 31 13.16 -30.58 17.20
CA ASN A 31 12.28 -31.26 16.25
C ASN A 31 12.63 -30.91 14.79
N MET A 32 12.98 -29.65 14.50
CA MET A 32 13.50 -29.27 13.18
C MET A 32 14.76 -30.06 12.79
N LYS A 33 15.68 -30.28 13.73
CA LYS A 33 16.88 -31.10 13.51
C LYS A 33 16.52 -32.57 13.18
N LYS A 34 15.51 -33.15 13.86
CA LYS A 34 15.06 -34.53 13.61
C LYS A 34 14.51 -34.72 12.20
N VAL A 35 13.78 -33.75 11.68
CA VAL A 35 13.22 -33.79 10.31
C VAL A 35 14.19 -33.25 9.24
N ARG A 36 15.46 -33.04 9.59
CA ARG A 36 16.51 -32.46 8.72
C ARG A 36 16.09 -31.15 8.04
N GLY A 37 15.24 -30.36 8.68
CA GLY A 37 14.80 -29.08 8.16
C GLY A 37 15.79 -27.94 8.45
N PRO A 38 15.49 -26.70 8.01
CA PRO A 38 16.32 -25.53 8.30
C PRO A 38 16.59 -25.37 9.80
N SER A 39 17.81 -24.95 10.15
CA SER A 39 18.21 -24.81 11.55
C SER A 39 17.61 -23.54 12.17
N VAL A 40 17.19 -23.65 13.43
CA VAL A 40 16.70 -22.55 14.25
C VAL A 40 17.45 -22.55 15.58
N SER A 41 17.78 -21.36 16.08
CA SER A 41 18.42 -21.14 17.39
C SER A 41 17.66 -20.09 18.17
N CYS A 42 17.59 -20.20 19.49
CA CYS A 42 16.72 -19.38 20.33
C CYS A 42 17.50 -18.29 21.06
N ILE A 43 17.08 -17.03 20.91
CA ILE A 43 17.64 -15.87 21.60
C ILE A 43 16.60 -15.37 22.60
N ARG A 44 16.92 -15.33 23.90
CA ARG A 44 16.00 -14.88 24.94
C ARG A 44 16.18 -13.39 25.24
N LYS A 45 15.07 -12.68 25.31
CA LYS A 45 14.88 -11.30 25.75
C LYS A 45 13.74 -11.23 26.77
N THR A 46 13.45 -10.04 27.27
CA THR A 46 12.39 -9.83 28.28
C THR A 46 11.10 -9.26 27.69
N SER A 47 11.16 -8.72 26.47
CA SER A 47 10.03 -8.07 25.81
C SER A 47 10.14 -8.12 24.30
N SER A 48 9.01 -7.92 23.61
CA SER A 48 9.00 -7.82 22.15
C SER A 48 9.81 -6.64 21.62
N PHE A 49 9.89 -5.55 22.39
CA PHE A 49 10.70 -4.37 22.04
C PHE A 49 12.21 -4.69 22.07
N GLU A 50 12.68 -5.41 23.08
CA GLU A 50 14.06 -5.90 23.11
C GLU A 50 14.36 -6.86 21.95
N CYS A 51 13.37 -7.63 21.50
CA CYS A 51 13.51 -8.46 20.30
C CYS A 51 13.64 -7.62 19.01
N ILE A 52 12.85 -6.55 18.86
CA ILE A 52 12.98 -5.60 17.75
C ILE A 52 14.41 -5.00 17.72
N GLN A 53 14.88 -4.52 18.88
CA GLN A 53 16.24 -3.99 19.03
C GLN A 53 17.31 -5.06 18.70
N ALA A 54 17.12 -6.30 19.15
CA ALA A 54 18.06 -7.38 18.89
C ALA A 54 18.11 -7.76 17.40
N ILE A 55 16.99 -7.72 16.68
CA ILE A 55 16.95 -7.99 15.24
C ILE A 55 17.64 -6.87 14.47
N ALA A 56 17.34 -5.61 14.80
CA ALA A 56 17.99 -4.45 14.20
C ALA A 56 19.50 -4.45 14.43
N ALA A 57 19.96 -4.83 15.63
CA ALA A 57 21.38 -4.95 15.99
C ALA A 57 22.03 -6.26 15.49
N ASN A 58 21.37 -7.02 14.60
CA ASN A 58 21.85 -8.29 14.06
C ASN A 58 22.24 -9.33 15.14
N LYS A 59 21.58 -9.32 16.30
CA LYS A 59 21.70 -10.29 17.41
C LYS A 59 20.60 -11.37 17.36
N ALA A 60 19.50 -11.10 16.67
CA ALA A 60 18.45 -12.05 16.30
C ALA A 60 18.06 -11.87 14.83
N ASP A 61 17.25 -12.76 14.27
CA ASP A 61 16.81 -12.71 12.86
C ASP A 61 15.31 -12.51 12.71
N ALA A 62 14.49 -13.10 13.59
CA ALA A 62 13.03 -13.05 13.47
C ALA A 62 12.32 -13.07 14.83
N VAL A 63 11.14 -12.44 14.88
CA VAL A 63 10.17 -12.49 15.98
C VAL A 63 8.76 -12.29 15.43
N THR A 64 7.76 -12.91 16.05
CA THR A 64 6.33 -12.67 15.72
C THR A 64 5.82 -11.48 16.52
N LEU A 65 5.18 -10.52 15.85
CA LEU A 65 4.67 -9.29 16.46
C LEU A 65 3.19 -9.05 16.14
N ASP A 66 2.49 -8.44 17.10
CA ASP A 66 1.18 -7.82 16.88
C ASP A 66 1.32 -6.58 15.97
N GLY A 67 0.26 -6.22 15.22
CA GLY A 67 0.26 -5.07 14.31
C GLY A 67 0.77 -3.75 14.93
N GLY A 68 0.50 -3.49 16.21
CA GLY A 68 0.99 -2.28 16.87
C GLY A 68 2.51 -2.29 17.10
N LEU A 69 3.07 -3.48 17.30
CA LEU A 69 4.52 -3.67 17.38
C LEU A 69 5.17 -3.78 16.00
N VAL A 70 4.45 -4.23 14.97
CA VAL A 70 4.89 -4.14 13.56
C VAL A 70 5.05 -2.67 13.16
N TYR A 71 4.16 -1.79 13.62
CA TYR A 71 4.30 -0.35 13.43
C TYR A 71 5.60 0.17 14.06
N GLU A 72 5.84 -0.10 15.35
CA GLU A 72 7.07 0.31 16.03
C GLU A 72 8.34 -0.26 15.37
N ALA A 73 8.30 -1.52 14.97
CA ALA A 73 9.41 -2.21 14.33
C ALA A 73 9.79 -1.59 12.97
N GLY A 74 8.82 -0.98 12.27
CA GLY A 74 9.04 -0.31 10.99
C GLY A 74 9.64 1.09 11.10
N LEU A 75 9.53 1.74 12.26
CA LEU A 75 10.07 3.08 12.47
C LEU A 75 11.59 3.10 12.48
N HIS A 76 12.17 4.28 12.21
CA HIS A 76 13.59 4.53 12.45
C HIS A 76 13.88 4.45 13.97
N PRO A 77 14.98 3.83 14.43
CA PRO A 77 16.11 3.30 13.65
C PRO A 77 15.99 1.83 13.21
N TYR A 78 14.89 1.14 13.54
CA TYR A 78 14.78 -0.31 13.35
C TYR A 78 14.55 -0.73 11.90
N LYS A 79 13.63 -0.07 11.19
CA LYS A 79 13.29 -0.33 9.78
C LYS A 79 13.11 -1.83 9.45
N LEU A 80 12.48 -2.58 10.36
CA LEU A 80 12.12 -3.98 10.13
C LEU A 80 10.88 -4.04 9.23
N ARG A 81 10.72 -5.16 8.53
CA ARG A 81 9.56 -5.40 7.68
C ARG A 81 8.93 -6.77 7.97
N PRO A 82 7.61 -6.90 7.77
CA PRO A 82 6.93 -8.18 7.92
C PRO A 82 7.24 -9.10 6.72
N VAL A 83 7.55 -10.37 6.99
CA VAL A 83 7.97 -11.36 5.96
C VAL A 83 7.04 -12.58 5.87
N ALA A 84 6.28 -12.86 6.92
CA ALA A 84 5.24 -13.89 6.92
C ALA A 84 4.09 -13.46 7.85
N ALA A 85 2.85 -13.62 7.40
CA ALA A 85 1.65 -13.33 8.17
C ALA A 85 1.05 -14.62 8.73
N GLU A 86 0.57 -14.60 9.97
CA GLU A 86 -0.22 -15.70 10.53
C GLU A 86 -1.59 -15.80 9.85
N VAL A 87 -2.03 -17.03 9.61
CA VAL A 87 -3.35 -17.31 9.01
C VAL A 87 -4.30 -17.83 10.08
N TYR A 88 -5.49 -17.24 10.17
CA TYR A 88 -6.53 -17.59 11.14
C TYR A 88 -7.78 -18.21 10.47
N GLN A 89 -8.82 -18.45 11.30
CA GLN A 89 -10.12 -19.06 10.96
C GLN A 89 -10.03 -20.55 10.62
N THR A 90 -10.67 -20.98 9.52
CA THR A 90 -10.76 -22.38 9.10
C THR A 90 -10.04 -22.55 7.77
N ARG A 91 -9.58 -23.79 7.46
CA ARG A 91 -8.87 -24.07 6.20
C ARG A 91 -9.66 -23.73 4.94
N GLY A 92 -11.00 -23.70 5.02
CA GLY A 92 -11.86 -23.32 3.90
C GLY A 92 -12.04 -21.81 3.72
N LYS A 93 -11.70 -21.00 4.73
CA LYS A 93 -11.78 -19.53 4.71
C LYS A 93 -10.58 -18.93 5.44
N PRO A 94 -9.34 -19.19 4.99
CA PRO A 94 -8.15 -18.65 5.64
C PRO A 94 -8.18 -17.11 5.57
N GLN A 95 -7.83 -16.45 6.68
CA GLN A 95 -7.73 -14.99 6.72
C GLN A 95 -6.45 -14.53 7.40
N THR A 96 -5.81 -13.51 6.85
CA THR A 96 -4.65 -12.80 7.41
C THR A 96 -5.07 -11.58 8.23
N ARG A 97 -6.30 -11.58 8.74
CA ARG A 97 -6.91 -10.48 9.50
C ARG A 97 -7.78 -11.04 10.62
N TYR A 98 -8.00 -10.22 11.65
CA TYR A 98 -8.93 -10.51 12.74
C TYR A 98 -9.68 -9.24 13.13
N TYR A 99 -10.67 -9.35 14.01
CA TYR A 99 -11.49 -8.23 14.44
C TYR A 99 -11.13 -7.84 15.87
N ALA A 100 -10.87 -6.56 16.10
CA ALA A 100 -10.74 -6.00 17.44
C ALA A 100 -12.15 -5.70 17.98
N VAL A 101 -12.47 -6.24 19.15
CA VAL A 101 -13.81 -6.17 19.77
C VAL A 101 -13.72 -5.73 21.23
N ALA A 102 -14.80 -5.14 21.73
CA ALA A 102 -15.01 -4.83 23.14
C ALA A 102 -16.02 -5.81 23.73
N VAL A 103 -15.59 -6.68 24.63
CA VAL A 103 -16.41 -7.73 25.26
C VAL A 103 -16.85 -7.27 26.64
N VAL A 104 -18.11 -7.52 26.99
CA VAL A 104 -18.71 -7.20 28.29
C VAL A 104 -19.54 -8.38 28.77
N LYS A 105 -19.81 -8.45 30.08
CA LYS A 105 -20.80 -9.40 30.61
C LYS A 105 -22.22 -8.95 30.25
N LYS A 106 -23.07 -9.91 29.92
CA LYS A 106 -24.50 -9.67 29.72
C LYS A 106 -25.11 -9.06 30.99
N GLY A 107 -25.95 -8.04 30.83
CA GLY A 107 -26.58 -7.33 31.95
C GLY A 107 -25.78 -6.14 32.51
N SER A 108 -24.59 -5.82 31.99
CA SER A 108 -23.81 -4.65 32.44
C SER A 108 -24.46 -3.27 32.20
N GLY A 109 -25.38 -3.17 31.24
CA GLY A 109 -26.25 -1.99 31.04
C GLY A 109 -25.65 -0.78 30.33
N PHE A 110 -24.35 -0.76 30.01
CA PHE A 110 -23.68 0.38 29.36
C PHE A 110 -23.25 0.07 27.91
N GLN A 111 -23.17 1.12 27.10
CA GLN A 111 -22.72 1.11 25.71
C GLN A 111 -21.29 1.65 25.56
N LEU A 112 -20.74 1.63 24.33
CA LEU A 112 -19.37 2.05 24.05
C LEU A 112 -19.08 3.51 24.41
N ASN A 113 -20.04 4.41 24.22
CA ASN A 113 -19.94 5.83 24.60
C ASN A 113 -20.10 6.10 26.11
N GLN A 114 -20.41 5.08 26.93
CA GLN A 114 -20.66 5.19 28.37
C GLN A 114 -19.54 4.56 29.21
N LEU A 115 -18.34 4.41 28.65
CA LEU A 115 -17.21 3.75 29.31
C LEU A 115 -16.46 4.63 30.33
N GLN A 116 -16.83 5.89 30.49
CA GLN A 116 -16.20 6.77 31.47
C GLN A 116 -16.47 6.26 32.91
N GLY A 117 -15.44 6.13 33.72
CA GLY A 117 -15.52 5.61 35.09
C GLY A 117 -15.64 4.08 35.20
N VAL A 118 -15.76 3.36 34.09
CA VAL A 118 -15.83 1.89 34.05
C VAL A 118 -14.46 1.27 34.32
N LYS A 119 -14.40 0.00 34.75
CA LYS A 119 -13.14 -0.75 34.90
C LYS A 119 -12.78 -1.50 33.62
N SER A 120 -11.54 -1.42 33.14
CA SER A 120 -11.16 -1.96 31.83
C SER A 120 -10.01 -2.97 31.85
N CYS A 121 -10.07 -3.95 30.96
CA CYS A 121 -9.05 -4.99 30.77
C CYS A 121 -8.45 -4.91 29.36
N HIS A 122 -7.12 -4.81 29.26
CA HIS A 122 -6.41 -4.58 28.00
C HIS A 122 -5.33 -5.66 27.78
N THR A 123 -5.12 -6.07 26.52
CA THR A 123 -4.12 -7.12 26.20
C THR A 123 -2.66 -6.71 26.43
N GLY A 124 -2.40 -5.40 26.53
CA GLY A 124 -1.08 -4.80 26.71
C GLY A 124 -0.95 -3.46 25.98
N LEU A 125 -0.13 -2.55 26.53
CA LEU A 125 0.15 -1.24 25.96
C LEU A 125 0.72 -1.37 24.54
N GLY A 126 0.23 -0.54 23.61
CA GLY A 126 0.70 -0.50 22.22
C GLY A 126 0.21 -1.65 21.32
N ARG A 127 -0.56 -2.61 21.84
CA ARG A 127 -1.14 -3.69 21.02
C ARG A 127 -2.38 -3.21 20.27
N SER A 128 -2.60 -3.75 19.07
CA SER A 128 -3.70 -3.38 18.18
C SER A 128 -5.07 -3.44 18.87
N ALA A 129 -5.51 -4.64 19.27
CA ALA A 129 -6.86 -4.82 19.82
C ALA A 129 -7.00 -4.38 21.28
N GLY A 130 -5.91 -4.39 22.05
CA GLY A 130 -5.96 -4.02 23.47
C GLY A 130 -5.72 -2.53 23.74
N TRP A 131 -5.12 -1.78 22.80
CA TRP A 131 -4.73 -0.39 23.04
C TRP A 131 -5.00 0.51 21.84
N ASN A 132 -4.31 0.32 20.71
CA ASN A 132 -4.31 1.29 19.61
C ASN A 132 -5.73 1.52 19.05
N ILE A 133 -6.47 0.45 18.79
CA ILE A 133 -7.85 0.54 18.30
C ILE A 133 -8.80 1.10 19.35
N PRO A 134 -8.96 0.50 20.56
CA PRO A 134 -9.94 0.99 21.52
C PRO A 134 -9.68 2.42 22.00
N ILE A 135 -8.41 2.79 22.24
CA ILE A 135 -8.08 4.17 22.64
C ILE A 135 -8.27 5.14 21.47
N GLY A 136 -8.01 4.71 20.23
CA GLY A 136 -8.35 5.47 19.02
C GLY A 136 -9.85 5.73 18.90
N THR A 137 -10.68 4.72 19.14
CA THR A 137 -12.15 4.83 19.15
C THR A 137 -12.65 5.72 20.28
N LEU A 138 -12.03 5.64 21.46
CA LEU A 138 -12.45 6.40 22.64
C LEU A 138 -11.89 7.82 22.71
N ARG A 139 -10.94 8.17 21.84
CA ARG A 139 -10.29 9.48 21.82
C ARG A 139 -11.25 10.68 21.95
N PRO A 140 -12.41 10.73 21.26
CA PRO A 140 -13.36 11.84 21.40
C PRO A 140 -13.90 12.04 22.82
N TYR A 141 -13.86 11.01 23.67
CA TYR A 141 -14.37 11.03 25.04
C TYR A 141 -13.28 11.26 26.09
N LEU A 142 -12.00 11.22 25.71
CA LEU A 142 -10.87 11.32 26.65
C LEU A 142 -10.61 12.74 27.15
N ASN A 143 -11.20 13.77 26.54
CA ASN A 143 -10.86 15.19 26.76
C ASN A 143 -9.34 15.47 26.65
N TRP A 144 -8.63 14.68 25.84
CA TRP A 144 -7.19 14.79 25.65
C TRP A 144 -6.85 15.75 24.51
N THR A 145 -6.16 16.84 24.82
CA THR A 145 -5.79 17.88 23.85
C THR A 145 -4.61 17.48 22.95
N GLY A 146 -3.82 16.49 23.38
CA GLY A 146 -2.62 16.04 22.70
C GLY A 146 -1.34 16.22 23.54
N PRO A 147 -0.17 15.96 22.95
CA PRO A 147 1.12 16.32 23.56
C PRO A 147 1.19 17.81 23.94
N PRO A 148 1.90 18.18 25.03
CA PRO A 148 2.86 17.37 25.77
C PRO A 148 2.23 16.43 26.82
N GLU A 149 0.90 16.49 27.05
CA GLU A 149 0.27 15.56 27.98
C GLU A 149 0.28 14.13 27.43
N PRO A 150 0.80 13.13 28.16
CA PRO A 150 0.79 11.75 27.70
C PRO A 150 -0.64 11.20 27.61
N LEU A 151 -0.95 10.53 26.51
CA LEU A 151 -2.23 9.85 26.30
C LEU A 151 -2.58 8.88 27.45
N GLN A 152 -1.58 8.20 28.00
CA GLN A 152 -1.71 7.28 29.12
C GLN A 152 -2.33 7.97 30.34
N LYS A 153 -2.00 9.25 30.59
CA LYS A 153 -2.57 10.03 31.68
C LYS A 153 -4.06 10.29 31.47
N ALA A 154 -4.46 10.68 30.27
CA ALA A 154 -5.87 10.89 29.93
C ALA A 154 -6.68 9.59 30.08
N VAL A 155 -6.14 8.47 29.59
CA VAL A 155 -6.78 7.15 29.75
C VAL A 155 -6.85 6.73 31.23
N ALA A 156 -5.82 7.00 32.02
CA ALA A 156 -5.79 6.72 33.46
C ALA A 156 -6.81 7.53 34.28
N ASN A 157 -7.25 8.68 33.76
CA ASN A 157 -8.30 9.51 34.32
C ASN A 157 -9.70 9.14 33.81
N PHE A 158 -9.79 8.57 32.60
CA PHE A 158 -11.04 8.19 31.96
C PHE A 158 -11.67 6.94 32.59
N PHE A 159 -10.87 5.87 32.78
CA PHE A 159 -11.30 4.65 33.45
C PHE A 159 -11.07 4.74 34.96
N SER A 160 -11.96 4.16 35.78
CA SER A 160 -11.75 4.18 37.23
C SER A 160 -10.60 3.26 37.65
N ALA A 161 -10.41 2.14 36.96
CA ALA A 161 -9.32 1.19 37.16
C ALA A 161 -9.07 0.44 35.85
N SER A 162 -7.81 0.08 35.57
CA SER A 162 -7.52 -0.79 34.44
C SER A 162 -6.47 -1.84 34.78
N CYS A 163 -6.41 -2.89 33.96
CA CYS A 163 -5.18 -3.63 33.75
C CYS A 163 -4.69 -3.41 32.32
N VAL A 164 -3.58 -2.69 32.19
CA VAL A 164 -2.86 -2.41 30.95
C VAL A 164 -1.42 -2.90 31.12
N PRO A 165 -1.15 -4.19 30.88
CA PRO A 165 0.20 -4.73 30.93
C PRO A 165 1.18 -3.90 30.09
N CYS A 166 2.45 -3.85 30.52
CA CYS A 166 3.51 -3.01 29.93
C CYS A 166 3.39 -1.49 30.20
N ALA A 167 2.35 -1.01 30.90
CA ALA A 167 2.28 0.39 31.33
C ALA A 167 3.21 0.68 32.52
N ASP A 168 3.67 1.93 32.65
CA ASP A 168 4.41 2.36 33.83
C ASP A 168 3.47 2.52 35.02
N GLY A 169 3.38 1.48 35.85
CA GLY A 169 2.55 1.49 37.06
C GLY A 169 3.01 2.46 38.15
N LYS A 170 4.24 3.00 38.09
CA LYS A 170 4.70 4.06 39.00
C LYS A 170 4.16 5.42 38.57
N GLN A 171 4.17 5.69 37.27
CA GLN A 171 3.66 6.95 36.70
C GLN A 171 2.13 6.96 36.57
N TYR A 172 1.53 5.82 36.25
CA TYR A 172 0.08 5.67 36.02
C TYR A 172 -0.51 4.50 36.84
N PRO A 173 -0.61 4.63 38.18
CA PRO A 173 -1.08 3.53 39.04
C PRO A 173 -2.46 2.97 38.64
N ASN A 174 -3.38 3.82 38.17
CA ASN A 174 -4.70 3.40 37.73
C ASN A 174 -4.66 2.40 36.56
N LEU A 175 -3.67 2.48 35.68
CA LEU A 175 -3.54 1.58 34.52
C LEU A 175 -3.07 0.18 34.90
N CYS A 176 -2.42 0.02 36.05
CA CYS A 176 -1.95 -1.27 36.56
C CYS A 176 -2.74 -1.75 37.78
N ARG A 177 -3.82 -1.06 38.15
CA ARG A 177 -4.58 -1.28 39.39
C ARG A 177 -5.20 -2.68 39.45
N LEU A 178 -5.78 -3.13 38.33
CA LEU A 178 -6.50 -4.41 38.23
C LEU A 178 -5.59 -5.59 37.85
N CYS A 179 -4.33 -5.33 37.53
CA CYS A 179 -3.39 -6.38 37.12
C CYS A 179 -3.10 -7.34 38.28
N ALA A 180 -3.01 -8.63 37.98
CA ALA A 180 -3.03 -9.72 38.95
C ALA A 180 -1.65 -10.30 39.27
N GLY A 181 -0.60 -9.85 38.57
CA GLY A 181 0.77 -10.24 38.87
C GLY A 181 1.20 -9.79 40.27
N THR A 182 2.18 -10.51 40.82
CA THR A 182 2.71 -10.29 42.17
C THR A 182 4.02 -9.50 42.11
N GLU A 183 4.23 -8.58 43.06
CA GLU A 183 5.49 -7.84 43.21
C GLU A 183 5.98 -7.20 41.89
N ALA A 184 7.19 -7.55 41.43
CA ALA A 184 7.79 -7.05 40.21
C ALA A 184 7.09 -7.55 38.92
N ASP A 185 6.32 -8.63 39.01
CA ASP A 185 5.55 -9.17 37.89
C ASP A 185 4.16 -8.53 37.75
N LYS A 186 3.74 -7.66 38.68
CA LYS A 186 2.49 -6.91 38.55
C LYS A 186 2.57 -5.97 37.34
N CYS A 187 1.62 -6.11 36.42
CA CYS A 187 1.57 -5.31 35.17
C CYS A 187 2.72 -5.62 34.19
N ALA A 188 3.41 -6.75 34.36
CA ALA A 188 4.52 -7.15 33.51
C ALA A 188 4.13 -7.31 32.03
N CYS A 189 5.10 -7.09 31.14
CA CYS A 189 4.92 -7.21 29.69
C CYS A 189 5.13 -8.66 29.18
N SER A 190 4.66 -9.66 29.93
CA SER A 190 4.86 -11.08 29.63
C SER A 190 3.80 -11.95 30.28
N SER A 191 3.84 -13.25 30.03
CA SER A 191 2.96 -14.25 30.67
C SER A 191 3.09 -14.35 32.19
N GLN A 192 4.05 -13.65 32.81
CA GLN A 192 4.15 -13.53 34.26
C GLN A 192 2.99 -12.72 34.86
N GLU A 193 2.41 -11.78 34.08
CA GLU A 193 1.17 -11.11 34.43
C GLU A 193 -0.02 -11.99 33.98
N PRO A 194 -0.84 -12.54 34.90
CA PRO A 194 -1.94 -13.44 34.52
C PRO A 194 -3.00 -12.80 33.62
N TYR A 195 -3.12 -11.47 33.63
CA TYR A 195 -4.02 -10.72 32.77
C TYR A 195 -3.36 -10.20 31.47
N PHE A 196 -2.17 -10.70 31.11
CA PHE A 196 -1.49 -10.39 29.86
C PHE A 196 -2.07 -11.13 28.64
N GLY A 197 -2.09 -10.45 27.49
CA GLY A 197 -2.55 -11.03 26.23
C GLY A 197 -4.06 -11.17 26.12
N TYR A 198 -4.52 -11.86 25.07
CA TYR A 198 -5.95 -11.98 24.78
C TYR A 198 -6.69 -12.76 25.85
N SER A 199 -6.22 -13.98 26.18
CA SER A 199 -6.81 -14.79 27.24
C SER A 199 -6.70 -14.12 28.61
N GLY A 200 -5.58 -13.45 28.92
CA GLY A 200 -5.43 -12.75 30.20
C GLY A 200 -6.39 -11.57 30.36
N ALA A 201 -6.54 -10.73 29.31
CA ALA A 201 -7.49 -9.63 29.33
C ALA A 201 -8.95 -10.11 29.42
N PHE A 202 -9.28 -11.23 28.76
CA PHE A 202 -10.58 -11.86 28.91
C PHE A 202 -10.79 -12.44 30.32
N LYS A 203 -9.76 -13.07 30.91
CA LYS A 203 -9.79 -13.59 32.29
C LYS A 203 -10.01 -12.47 33.33
N CYS A 204 -9.45 -11.28 33.08
CA CYS A 204 -9.71 -10.08 33.88
C CYS A 204 -11.20 -9.70 33.91
N LEU A 205 -11.90 -9.80 32.78
CA LEU A 205 -13.35 -9.63 32.69
C LEU A 205 -14.10 -10.80 33.35
N GLU A 206 -13.71 -12.04 33.05
CA GLU A 206 -14.32 -13.26 33.60
C GLU A 206 -14.33 -13.24 35.14
N ASN A 207 -13.19 -12.91 35.76
CA ASN A 207 -13.02 -12.78 37.21
C ASN A 207 -13.75 -11.56 37.82
N GLY A 208 -14.37 -10.70 37.00
CA GLY A 208 -15.05 -9.49 37.45
C GLY A 208 -14.11 -8.40 37.98
N ALA A 209 -12.81 -8.47 37.64
CA ALA A 209 -11.87 -7.41 38.00
C ALA A 209 -12.14 -6.14 37.17
N GLY A 210 -12.44 -6.31 35.87
CA GLY A 210 -12.92 -5.25 35.00
C GLY A 210 -14.30 -5.55 34.41
N ASP A 211 -14.95 -4.52 33.88
CA ASP A 211 -16.30 -4.59 33.32
C ASP A 211 -16.30 -4.72 31.79
N VAL A 212 -15.21 -4.32 31.12
CA VAL A 212 -14.99 -4.44 29.67
C VAL A 212 -13.60 -4.99 29.36
N ALA A 213 -13.50 -5.92 28.41
CA ALA A 213 -12.24 -6.43 27.87
C ALA A 213 -12.08 -6.11 26.38
N PHE A 214 -10.93 -5.54 26.01
CA PHE A 214 -10.59 -5.24 24.62
C PHE A 214 -9.69 -6.34 24.05
N VAL A 215 -10.25 -7.18 23.18
CA VAL A 215 -9.62 -8.43 22.70
C VAL A 215 -9.90 -8.68 21.21
N LYS A 216 -9.45 -9.82 20.67
CA LYS A 216 -9.81 -10.27 19.31
C LYS A 216 -11.12 -11.07 19.34
N ASP A 217 -11.85 -11.12 18.23
CA ASP A 217 -13.10 -11.85 18.04
C ASP A 217 -13.05 -13.31 18.49
N SER A 218 -11.96 -14.02 18.19
CA SER A 218 -11.84 -15.44 18.51
C SER A 218 -11.60 -15.74 20.00
N THR A 219 -11.31 -14.73 20.83
CA THR A 219 -10.88 -14.91 22.23
C THR A 219 -11.95 -15.62 23.07
N VAL A 220 -13.22 -15.22 22.94
CA VAL A 220 -14.32 -15.82 23.71
C VAL A 220 -14.45 -17.30 23.35
N PHE A 221 -14.42 -17.63 22.05
CA PHE A 221 -14.52 -18.99 21.54
C PHE A 221 -13.32 -19.89 21.90
N GLU A 222 -12.13 -19.29 22.07
CA GLU A 222 -10.91 -20.01 22.44
C GLU A 222 -10.85 -20.37 23.93
N ASN A 223 -11.52 -19.58 24.79
CA ASN A 223 -11.48 -19.77 26.24
C ASN A 223 -12.77 -20.43 26.78
N LEU A 224 -13.90 -20.29 26.08
CA LEU A 224 -15.20 -20.86 26.46
C LEU A 224 -15.70 -21.79 25.34
N PRO A 225 -15.45 -23.11 25.42
CA PRO A 225 -15.90 -24.06 24.42
C PRO A 225 -17.42 -24.23 24.43
N ASP A 226 -18.05 -24.13 25.61
CA ASP A 226 -19.47 -24.33 25.80
C ASP A 226 -20.29 -23.09 25.44
N GLU A 227 -21.29 -23.28 24.59
CA GLU A 227 -22.12 -22.18 24.09
C GLU A 227 -22.86 -21.41 25.19
N ALA A 228 -23.40 -22.13 26.17
CA ALA A 228 -24.09 -21.55 27.32
C ALA A 228 -23.20 -20.61 28.15
N ASP A 229 -21.88 -20.83 28.17
CA ASP A 229 -20.94 -19.92 28.83
C ASP A 229 -20.64 -18.68 27.97
N ARG A 230 -20.63 -18.82 26.64
CA ARG A 230 -20.44 -17.70 25.71
C ARG A 230 -21.63 -16.73 25.75
N ASP A 231 -22.84 -17.24 25.92
CA ASP A 231 -24.08 -16.44 26.00
C ASP A 231 -24.14 -15.49 27.21
N LYS A 232 -23.22 -15.67 28.17
CA LYS A 232 -23.03 -14.75 29.31
C LYS A 232 -22.28 -13.47 28.92
N TYR A 233 -21.82 -13.37 27.67
CA TYR A 233 -21.03 -12.25 27.16
C TYR A 233 -21.68 -11.62 25.93
N GLU A 234 -21.43 -10.32 25.73
CA GLU A 234 -21.91 -9.54 24.60
C GLU A 234 -20.79 -8.62 24.08
N LEU A 235 -20.95 -8.11 22.88
CA LEU A 235 -20.05 -7.13 22.26
C LEU A 235 -20.65 -5.73 22.36
N LEU A 236 -19.80 -4.73 22.59
CA LEU A 236 -20.14 -3.32 22.40
C LEU A 236 -19.79 -2.89 20.97
N CYS A 237 -20.78 -2.33 20.29
CA CYS A 237 -20.66 -1.95 18.88
C CYS A 237 -20.39 -0.44 18.74
N PRO A 238 -19.69 0.01 17.67
CA PRO A 238 -19.43 1.42 17.42
C PRO A 238 -20.68 2.29 17.26
N ASP A 239 -21.82 1.70 16.88
CA ASP A 239 -23.13 2.34 16.78
C ASP A 239 -23.85 2.48 18.13
N ASN A 240 -23.14 2.20 19.24
CA ASN A 240 -23.68 2.19 20.60
C ASN A 240 -24.83 1.19 20.81
N THR A 241 -24.82 0.08 20.08
CA THR A 241 -25.66 -1.10 20.34
C THR A 241 -24.85 -2.22 21.01
N ARG A 242 -25.54 -3.29 21.42
CA ARG A 242 -24.93 -4.54 21.88
C ARG A 242 -25.35 -5.68 20.97
N LYS A 243 -24.43 -6.58 20.66
CA LYS A 243 -24.72 -7.78 19.88
C LYS A 243 -24.08 -9.03 20.52
N PRO A 244 -24.60 -10.24 20.24
CA PRO A 244 -23.97 -11.50 20.61
C PRO A 244 -22.52 -11.63 20.11
N VAL A 245 -21.72 -12.47 20.78
CA VAL A 245 -20.27 -12.61 20.50
C VAL A 245 -19.94 -13.20 19.14
N ASP A 246 -20.87 -13.89 18.50
CA ASP A 246 -20.78 -14.43 17.14
C ASP A 246 -21.10 -13.41 16.04
N ALA A 247 -21.71 -12.27 16.39
CA ALA A 247 -21.99 -11.16 15.49
C ALA A 247 -20.79 -10.20 15.29
N PHE A 248 -19.56 -10.63 15.61
CA PHE A 248 -18.35 -9.79 15.56
C PHE A 248 -18.06 -9.18 14.18
N LYS A 249 -18.54 -9.80 13.08
CA LYS A 249 -18.40 -9.23 11.73
C LYS A 249 -19.18 -7.94 11.53
N GLU A 250 -20.29 -7.78 12.24
CA GLU A 250 -21.13 -6.57 12.20
C GLU A 250 -20.85 -5.66 13.40
N CYS A 251 -20.32 -6.21 14.49
CA CYS A 251 -20.04 -5.51 15.74
C CYS A 251 -18.56 -5.64 16.12
N HIS A 252 -17.72 -4.75 15.59
CA HIS A 252 -16.30 -4.68 15.90
C HIS A 252 -15.81 -3.23 15.87
N LEU A 253 -14.72 -2.95 16.59
CA LEU A 253 -14.09 -1.62 16.61
C LEU A 253 -13.25 -1.38 15.35
N ALA A 254 -12.51 -2.40 14.89
CA ALA A 254 -11.76 -2.37 13.65
C ALA A 254 -11.44 -3.78 13.16
N ARG A 255 -11.28 -3.94 11.84
CA ARG A 255 -10.64 -5.11 11.23
C ARG A 255 -9.15 -4.82 11.09
N VAL A 256 -8.30 -5.68 11.67
CA VAL A 256 -6.85 -5.44 11.78
C VAL A 256 -6.05 -6.57 11.12
N PRO A 257 -4.86 -6.29 10.58
CA PRO A 257 -3.97 -7.33 10.06
C PRO A 257 -3.56 -8.32 11.15
N SER A 258 -3.34 -9.57 10.74
CA SER A 258 -2.82 -10.64 11.58
C SER A 258 -1.43 -10.33 12.14
N HIS A 259 -1.01 -11.11 13.13
CA HIS A 259 0.36 -11.01 13.64
C HIS A 259 1.33 -11.43 12.54
N ALA A 260 2.50 -10.78 12.50
CA ALA A 260 3.48 -11.01 11.45
C ALA A 260 4.85 -11.33 12.03
N VAL A 261 5.55 -12.23 11.36
CA VAL A 261 6.98 -12.45 11.58
C VAL A 261 7.72 -11.30 10.91
N VAL A 262 8.55 -10.57 11.66
CA VAL A 262 9.36 -9.46 11.13
C VAL A 262 10.83 -9.83 11.01
N ALA A 263 11.51 -9.23 10.05
CA ALA A 263 12.95 -9.34 9.83
C ALA A 263 13.53 -7.98 9.41
N ARG A 264 14.86 -7.86 9.31
CA ARG A 264 15.50 -6.66 8.74
C ARG A 264 15.14 -6.51 7.26
N SER A 265 14.94 -5.29 6.79
CA SER A 265 14.68 -5.01 5.38
C SER A 265 15.91 -5.22 4.47
N VAL A 266 17.11 -5.17 5.04
CA VAL A 266 18.39 -5.45 4.37
C VAL A 266 19.06 -6.62 5.08
N ASP A 267 19.53 -7.61 4.33
CA ASP A 267 20.16 -8.83 4.85
C ASP A 267 19.33 -9.55 5.95
N GLY A 268 18.00 -9.50 5.81
CA GLY A 268 17.03 -10.05 6.76
C GLY A 268 16.94 -11.57 6.79
N ARG A 269 17.59 -12.26 5.83
CA ARG A 269 17.51 -13.73 5.66
C ARG A 269 16.09 -14.24 5.39
N GLU A 270 15.30 -13.45 4.67
CA GLU A 270 13.86 -13.66 4.47
C GLU A 270 13.55 -15.01 3.79
N ASP A 271 14.31 -15.40 2.77
CA ASP A 271 14.17 -16.71 2.12
C ASP A 271 14.49 -17.88 3.06
N LEU A 272 15.41 -17.68 4.01
CA LEU A 272 15.74 -18.69 5.01
C LEU A 272 14.63 -18.77 6.07
N ILE A 273 14.10 -17.63 6.51
CA ILE A 273 12.96 -17.56 7.44
C ILE A 273 11.74 -18.21 6.81
N TRP A 274 11.40 -17.87 5.56
CA TRP A 274 10.26 -18.48 4.86
C TRP A 274 10.43 -19.98 4.70
N ARG A 275 11.61 -20.48 4.28
CA ARG A 275 11.86 -21.92 4.18
C ARG A 275 11.74 -22.63 5.53
N LEU A 276 12.20 -22.01 6.63
CA LEU A 276 12.03 -22.54 7.97
C LEU A 276 10.55 -22.66 8.33
N LEU A 277 9.77 -21.59 8.14
CA LEU A 277 8.35 -21.55 8.48
C LEU A 277 7.51 -22.49 7.62
N HIS A 278 7.77 -22.52 6.30
CA HIS A 278 7.12 -23.42 5.36
C HIS A 278 7.34 -24.88 5.76
N ARG A 279 8.59 -25.27 6.03
CA ARG A 279 8.89 -26.63 6.48
C ARG A 279 8.27 -26.94 7.85
N ALA A 280 8.31 -25.97 8.77
CA ALA A 280 7.77 -26.14 10.12
C ALA A 280 6.24 -26.33 10.11
N GLN A 281 5.50 -25.63 9.26
CA GLN A 281 4.05 -25.81 9.18
C GLN A 281 3.65 -27.13 8.49
N GLU A 282 4.43 -27.63 7.54
CA GLU A 282 4.21 -28.93 6.91
C GLU A 282 4.35 -30.08 7.92
N GLU A 283 5.41 -30.04 8.74
CA GLU A 283 5.81 -31.11 9.66
C GLU A 283 5.12 -30.99 11.05
N PHE A 284 4.97 -29.75 11.55
CA PHE A 284 4.53 -29.47 12.92
C PHE A 284 3.31 -28.55 13.01
N GLY A 285 2.64 -28.30 11.88
CA GLY A 285 1.37 -27.59 11.84
C GLY A 285 0.27 -28.30 12.63
N ARG A 286 -0.94 -27.72 12.59
CA ARG A 286 -2.08 -28.22 13.38
C ARG A 286 -2.36 -29.70 13.08
N ASN A 287 -2.31 -30.52 14.13
CA ASN A 287 -2.52 -31.98 14.11
C ASN A 287 -1.56 -32.77 13.20
N LYS A 288 -0.36 -32.26 12.89
CA LYS A 288 0.63 -32.96 12.06
C LYS A 288 1.58 -33.87 12.83
N SER A 289 1.94 -33.49 14.05
CA SER A 289 2.82 -34.28 14.91
C SER A 289 2.33 -34.26 16.35
N SER A 290 2.33 -35.43 16.99
CA SER A 290 2.09 -35.57 18.43
C SER A 290 3.30 -35.11 19.26
N ALA A 291 4.51 -35.20 18.69
CA ALA A 291 5.75 -34.88 19.41
C ALA A 291 5.97 -33.37 19.60
N PHE A 292 5.51 -32.56 18.64
CA PHE A 292 5.62 -31.11 18.70
C PHE A 292 4.55 -30.46 17.83
N GLN A 293 3.86 -29.46 18.39
CA GLN A 293 2.87 -28.66 17.67
C GLN A 293 3.30 -27.19 17.70
N LEU A 294 3.43 -26.60 16.52
CA LEU A 294 3.91 -25.23 16.35
C LEU A 294 2.92 -24.21 16.95
N PHE A 295 1.63 -24.41 16.64
CA PHE A 295 0.51 -23.54 17.03
C PHE A 295 -0.25 -24.08 18.25
N LYS A 296 0.43 -24.72 19.20
CA LYS A 296 -0.18 -25.12 20.47
C LYS A 296 0.77 -24.86 21.63
N SER A 297 0.28 -24.19 22.65
CA SER A 297 1.00 -23.92 23.90
C SER A 297 0.59 -24.92 25.00
N THR A 298 1.28 -24.89 26.15
CA THR A 298 0.92 -25.75 27.29
C THR A 298 -0.39 -25.24 27.93
N PRO A 299 -1.12 -26.04 28.72
CA PRO A 299 -2.36 -25.56 29.36
C PRO A 299 -2.20 -24.28 30.18
N GLU A 300 -1.04 -24.09 30.81
CA GLU A 300 -0.72 -22.96 31.69
C GLU A 300 -0.29 -21.70 30.92
N ASN A 301 0.06 -21.83 29.64
CA ASN A 301 0.58 -20.73 28.82
C ASN A 301 -0.23 -20.56 27.55
N LYS A 302 -0.28 -19.34 27.01
CA LYS A 302 -0.98 -19.06 25.74
C LYS A 302 -0.04 -18.39 24.76
N ASP A 303 -0.22 -18.70 23.48
CA ASP A 303 0.40 -18.00 22.35
C ASP A 303 1.94 -17.92 22.40
N LEU A 304 2.61 -19.01 22.81
CA LEU A 304 4.07 -19.08 22.82
C LEU A 304 4.61 -19.18 21.39
N LEU A 305 5.51 -18.28 20.97
CA LEU A 305 6.07 -18.09 19.61
C LEU A 305 5.09 -17.57 18.57
N PHE A 306 3.91 -18.20 18.51
CA PHE A 306 2.86 -17.98 17.52
C PHE A 306 1.51 -18.11 18.19
N LYS A 307 0.47 -17.58 17.56
CA LYS A 307 -0.90 -17.80 18.04
C LYS A 307 -1.29 -19.27 18.07
N ASP A 308 -1.90 -19.68 19.18
CA ASP A 308 -2.45 -21.03 19.31
C ASP A 308 -3.62 -21.27 18.33
N SER A 309 -4.28 -20.17 17.91
CA SER A 309 -5.36 -20.18 16.92
C SER A 309 -4.88 -20.19 15.47
N ALA A 310 -3.57 -20.02 15.20
CA ALA A 310 -3.06 -19.97 13.84
C ALA A 310 -3.13 -21.34 13.15
N LEU A 311 -3.39 -21.30 11.84
CA LEU A 311 -3.43 -22.48 10.98
C LEU A 311 -2.12 -22.71 10.21
N GLY A 312 -1.32 -21.67 10.06
CA GLY A 312 -0.13 -21.63 9.20
C GLY A 312 0.34 -20.21 8.98
N PHE A 313 1.23 -20.06 8.01
CA PHE A 313 1.75 -18.78 7.54
C PHE A 313 1.55 -18.63 6.05
N VAL A 314 1.42 -17.39 5.62
CA VAL A 314 1.54 -17.00 4.21
C VAL A 314 2.72 -16.05 4.05
N ARG A 315 3.47 -16.20 2.96
CA ARG A 315 4.60 -15.33 2.65
C ARG A 315 4.10 -13.95 2.28
N ILE A 316 4.72 -12.92 2.84
CA ILE A 316 4.40 -11.52 2.51
C ILE A 316 5.28 -11.11 1.32
N PRO A 317 4.69 -10.57 0.22
CA PRO A 317 5.44 -10.02 -0.91
C PRO A 317 6.52 -9.01 -0.48
N SER A 318 7.64 -8.96 -1.22
CA SER A 318 8.80 -8.13 -0.86
C SER A 318 8.51 -6.63 -0.83
N GLN A 319 7.56 -6.16 -1.65
CA GLN A 319 7.19 -4.75 -1.74
C GLN A 319 6.39 -4.25 -0.52
N ILE A 320 5.89 -5.16 0.33
CA ILE A 320 5.12 -4.79 1.52
C ILE A 320 6.08 -4.44 2.66
N ASP A 321 6.10 -3.16 3.03
CA ASP A 321 6.70 -2.67 4.27
C ASP A 321 5.69 -2.73 5.43
N SER A 322 6.10 -2.28 6.62
CA SER A 322 5.20 -2.19 7.78
C SER A 322 3.99 -1.30 7.51
N GLY A 323 4.15 -0.22 6.72
CA GLY A 323 3.09 0.73 6.45
C GLY A 323 1.99 0.14 5.58
N LEU A 324 2.36 -0.47 4.46
CA LEU A 324 1.44 -1.16 3.55
C LEU A 324 0.76 -2.35 4.24
N TYR A 325 1.49 -3.10 5.08
CA TYR A 325 0.91 -4.22 5.83
C TYR A 325 -0.20 -3.77 6.79
N LEU A 326 -0.01 -2.62 7.45
CA LEU A 326 -0.96 -2.06 8.39
C LEU A 326 -2.13 -1.33 7.71
N GLY A 327 -1.85 -0.64 6.60
CA GLY A 327 -2.80 0.14 5.81
C GLY A 327 -3.11 1.51 6.42
N ALA A 328 -3.55 2.44 5.56
CA ALA A 328 -3.76 3.85 5.91
C ALA A 328 -4.66 4.07 7.15
N ASN A 329 -5.75 3.31 7.29
CA ASN A 329 -6.67 3.48 8.42
C ASN A 329 -5.99 3.18 9.76
N TYR A 330 -5.21 2.09 9.83
CA TYR A 330 -4.49 1.72 11.05
C TYR A 330 -3.39 2.73 11.36
N LEU A 331 -2.62 3.15 10.35
CA LEU A 331 -1.55 4.13 10.48
C LEU A 331 -2.08 5.48 10.94
N THR A 332 -3.13 5.98 10.28
CA THR A 332 -3.82 7.24 10.62
C THR A 332 -4.35 7.17 12.05
N ALA A 333 -4.98 6.06 12.45
CA ALA A 333 -5.48 5.90 13.81
C ALA A 333 -4.34 5.90 14.85
N THR A 334 -3.20 5.28 14.53
CA THR A 334 -2.04 5.24 15.43
C THR A 334 -1.32 6.58 15.51
N GLN A 335 -1.17 7.30 14.40
CA GLN A 335 -0.61 8.66 14.35
C GLN A 335 -1.49 9.65 15.11
N ASN A 336 -2.80 9.55 14.95
CA ASN A 336 -3.77 10.34 15.70
C ASN A 336 -3.50 10.27 17.21
N LEU A 337 -3.16 9.10 17.75
CA LEU A 337 -2.85 8.92 19.18
C LEU A 337 -1.55 9.62 19.64
N ARG A 338 -0.83 10.29 18.75
CA ARG A 338 0.44 11.02 19.01
C ARG A 338 0.39 12.49 18.63
N GLU A 339 -0.71 12.95 18.03
CA GLU A 339 -0.90 14.31 17.53
C GLU A 339 -1.94 15.05 18.37
N THR A 340 -1.87 16.38 18.40
CA THR A 340 -2.93 17.24 18.96
C THR A 340 -4.19 17.19 18.11
N ALA A 341 -5.34 17.56 18.68
CA ALA A 341 -6.60 17.63 17.92
C ALA A 341 -6.51 18.62 16.75
N ALA A 342 -5.78 19.72 16.91
CA ALA A 342 -5.58 20.74 15.88
C ALA A 342 -4.72 20.23 14.71
N GLU A 343 -3.64 19.51 14.99
CA GLU A 343 -2.79 18.89 13.96
C GLU A 343 -3.57 17.88 13.12
N VAL A 344 -4.39 17.05 13.77
CA VAL A 344 -5.25 16.07 13.09
C VAL A 344 -6.27 16.77 12.20
N ALA A 345 -6.90 17.84 12.68
CA ALA A 345 -7.85 18.62 11.89
C ALA A 345 -7.18 19.26 10.66
N ALA A 346 -6.03 19.91 10.85
CA ALA A 346 -5.26 20.52 9.76
C ALA A 346 -4.83 19.48 8.70
N ARG A 347 -4.39 18.29 9.14
CA ARG A 347 -4.02 17.18 8.25
C ARG A 347 -5.20 16.68 7.42
N ARG A 348 -6.41 16.63 8.01
CA ARG A 348 -7.64 16.23 7.29
C ARG A 348 -8.09 17.26 6.26
N GLU A 349 -7.90 18.55 6.52
CA GLU A 349 -8.27 19.62 5.59
C GLU A 349 -7.30 19.75 4.41
N ARG A 350 -6.02 19.42 4.62
CA ARG A 350 -4.99 19.45 3.57
C ARG A 350 -5.13 18.28 2.61
N VAL A 351 -4.77 18.46 1.34
CA VAL A 351 -4.56 17.39 0.35
C VAL A 351 -3.07 17.23 0.10
N VAL A 352 -2.53 16.03 0.27
CA VAL A 352 -1.13 15.71 -0.07
C VAL A 352 -1.07 15.08 -1.47
N TRP A 353 -0.53 15.82 -2.44
CA TRP A 353 -0.34 15.36 -3.81
C TRP A 353 0.97 14.59 -3.95
N CYS A 354 0.95 13.44 -4.64
CA CYS A 354 2.17 12.69 -4.93
C CYS A 354 2.75 13.06 -6.30
N ALA A 355 3.97 13.59 -6.31
CA ALA A 355 4.73 13.93 -7.49
C ALA A 355 5.72 12.80 -7.89
N VAL A 356 5.78 12.46 -9.18
CA VAL A 356 6.67 11.42 -9.70
C VAL A 356 7.94 12.06 -10.27
N GLY A 357 9.02 12.00 -9.50
CA GLY A 357 10.32 12.57 -9.86
C GLY A 357 10.48 14.06 -9.51
N PRO A 358 11.71 14.58 -9.65
CA PRO A 358 12.09 15.90 -9.15
C PRO A 358 11.43 17.08 -9.88
N GLU A 359 11.14 16.97 -11.18
CA GLU A 359 10.47 18.07 -11.91
C GLU A 359 9.01 18.23 -11.50
N GLU A 360 8.29 17.12 -11.31
CA GLU A 360 6.93 17.16 -10.78
C GLU A 360 6.92 17.68 -9.34
N GLU A 361 7.89 17.28 -8.52
CA GLU A 361 7.99 17.77 -7.14
C GLU A 361 8.18 19.29 -7.11
N ARG A 362 9.00 19.84 -8.02
CA ARG A 362 9.21 21.28 -8.16
C ARG A 362 7.91 22.01 -8.50
N LYS A 363 7.16 21.52 -9.50
CA LYS A 363 5.86 22.10 -9.88
C LYS A 363 4.83 21.96 -8.75
N CYS A 364 4.82 20.84 -8.04
CA CYS A 364 3.96 20.63 -6.89
C CYS A 364 4.27 21.62 -5.76
N LYS A 365 5.55 21.88 -5.44
CA LYS A 365 5.93 22.85 -4.42
C LYS A 365 5.45 24.26 -4.77
N GLN A 366 5.58 24.68 -6.03
CA GLN A 366 5.02 25.94 -6.51
C GLN A 366 3.49 26.00 -6.31
N TRP A 367 2.78 24.91 -6.66
CA TRP A 367 1.34 24.80 -6.40
C TRP A 367 1.01 24.89 -4.90
N SER A 368 1.79 24.21 -4.06
CA SER A 368 1.62 24.23 -2.60
C SER A 368 1.73 25.64 -2.03
N ASP A 369 2.70 26.42 -2.50
CA ASP A 369 2.92 27.80 -2.06
C ASP A 369 1.74 28.70 -2.42
N VAL A 370 1.23 28.64 -3.66
CA VAL A 370 0.09 29.47 -4.10
C VAL A 370 -1.26 29.00 -3.55
N SER A 371 -1.38 27.74 -3.14
CA SER A 371 -2.61 27.16 -2.57
C SER A 371 -2.84 27.52 -1.09
N ASN A 372 -2.00 28.37 -0.48
CA ASN A 372 -1.97 28.60 0.97
C ASN A 372 -1.87 27.29 1.77
N ARG A 373 -1.03 26.36 1.31
CA ARG A 373 -0.82 25.03 1.92
C ARG A 373 -2.06 24.13 2.01
N LYS A 374 -3.15 24.48 1.31
CA LYS A 374 -4.29 23.55 1.13
C LYS A 374 -3.88 22.30 0.36
N VAL A 375 -2.89 22.46 -0.53
CA VAL A 375 -2.19 21.36 -1.19
C VAL A 375 -0.76 21.29 -0.65
N ALA A 376 -0.34 20.10 -0.26
CA ALA A 376 1.05 19.76 0.07
C ALA A 376 1.57 18.69 -0.88
N CYS A 377 2.87 18.41 -0.82
CA CYS A 377 3.54 17.50 -1.73
C CYS A 377 4.21 16.36 -0.97
N ALA A 378 4.02 15.15 -1.48
CA ALA A 378 4.91 14.02 -1.31
C ALA A 378 5.55 13.74 -2.67
N SER A 379 6.67 13.03 -2.70
CA SER A 379 7.30 12.61 -3.94
C SER A 379 7.83 11.18 -3.86
N ALA A 380 7.89 10.54 -5.01
CA ALA A 380 8.52 9.25 -5.19
C ALA A 380 9.19 9.18 -6.56
N SER A 381 10.05 8.17 -6.77
CA SER A 381 10.79 8.04 -8.03
C SER A 381 9.97 7.40 -9.14
N THR A 382 8.93 6.64 -8.79
CA THR A 382 8.05 5.93 -9.73
C THR A 382 6.56 6.12 -9.39
N THR A 383 5.70 5.92 -10.38
CA THR A 383 4.24 5.96 -10.20
C THR A 383 3.73 4.90 -9.21
N GLU A 384 4.29 3.69 -9.22
CA GLU A 384 3.90 2.63 -8.29
C GLU A 384 4.28 2.96 -6.83
N GLU A 385 5.43 3.59 -6.60
CA GLU A 385 5.79 4.10 -5.27
C GLU A 385 4.81 5.18 -4.80
N CYS A 386 4.40 6.08 -5.70
CA CYS A 386 3.38 7.08 -5.37
C CYS A 386 2.02 6.45 -5.04
N ILE A 387 1.60 5.39 -5.76
CA ILE A 387 0.40 4.61 -5.40
C ILE A 387 0.58 4.00 -3.99
N ALA A 388 1.75 3.45 -3.68
CA ALA A 388 2.04 2.92 -2.34
C ALA A 388 1.98 4.00 -1.25
N LEU A 389 2.46 5.22 -1.51
CA LEU A 389 2.33 6.36 -0.59
C LEU A 389 0.85 6.70 -0.33
N VAL A 390 -0.01 6.64 -1.37
CA VAL A 390 -1.45 6.84 -1.19
C VAL A 390 -2.07 5.71 -0.37
N LEU A 391 -1.69 4.44 -0.58
CA LEU A 391 -2.18 3.30 0.22
C LEU A 391 -1.75 3.35 1.69
N LYS A 392 -0.62 4.00 1.99
CA LYS A 392 -0.14 4.25 3.36
C LYS A 392 -0.77 5.49 3.99
N GLY A 393 -1.41 6.37 3.22
CA GLY A 393 -1.92 7.66 3.69
C GLY A 393 -0.84 8.72 3.90
N GLU A 394 0.37 8.50 3.36
CA GLU A 394 1.46 9.48 3.31
C GLU A 394 1.25 10.48 2.15
N ALA A 395 0.50 10.07 1.13
CA ALA A 395 -0.09 10.92 0.11
C ALA A 395 -1.62 10.67 0.06
N ASP A 396 -2.37 11.62 -0.50
CA ASP A 396 -3.82 11.53 -0.66
C ASP A 396 -4.23 11.24 -2.11
N ALA A 397 -3.51 11.81 -3.08
CA ALA A 397 -3.92 11.81 -4.48
C ALA A 397 -2.74 11.91 -5.44
N LEU A 398 -2.99 11.43 -6.66
CA LEU A 398 -2.13 11.61 -7.82
C LEU A 398 -2.97 11.43 -9.09
N ASN A 399 -2.50 11.98 -10.21
CA ASN A 399 -3.10 11.80 -11.52
C ASN A 399 -2.42 10.63 -12.25
N LEU A 400 -3.21 9.76 -12.86
CA LEU A 400 -2.73 8.50 -13.43
C LEU A 400 -3.22 8.28 -14.87
N ASP A 401 -2.34 7.71 -15.67
CA ASP A 401 -2.71 7.06 -16.93
C ASP A 401 -3.59 5.82 -16.69
N GLY A 402 -4.48 5.50 -17.63
CA GLY A 402 -5.41 4.36 -17.56
C GLY A 402 -4.78 3.02 -17.14
N GLY A 403 -3.53 2.76 -17.54
CA GLY A 403 -2.80 1.55 -17.15
C GLY A 403 -2.43 1.51 -15.67
N PHE A 404 -2.13 2.66 -15.07
CA PHE A 404 -1.88 2.78 -13.63
C PHE A 404 -3.18 2.94 -12.82
N ILE A 405 -4.26 3.46 -13.42
CA ILE A 405 -5.60 3.41 -12.81
C ILE A 405 -6.03 1.95 -12.58
N TYR A 406 -5.70 1.03 -13.49
CA TYR A 406 -5.93 -0.41 -13.28
C TYR A 406 -5.17 -0.91 -12.04
N VAL A 407 -3.89 -0.56 -11.90
CA VAL A 407 -3.06 -0.96 -10.74
C VAL A 407 -3.62 -0.38 -9.44
N ALA A 408 -3.88 0.93 -9.42
CA ALA A 408 -4.48 1.64 -8.31
C ALA A 408 -5.84 1.04 -7.90
N GLY A 409 -6.67 0.71 -8.88
CA GLY A 409 -7.96 0.05 -8.70
C GLY A 409 -7.86 -1.34 -8.08
N LYS A 410 -6.90 -2.17 -8.53
CA LYS A 410 -6.59 -3.47 -7.91
C LYS A 410 -6.10 -3.33 -6.47
N CYS A 411 -5.49 -2.20 -6.13
CA CYS A 411 -5.10 -1.85 -4.77
C CYS A 411 -6.23 -1.24 -3.91
N GLY A 412 -7.39 -0.95 -4.51
CA GLY A 412 -8.57 -0.41 -3.82
C GLY A 412 -8.69 1.12 -3.83
N LEU A 413 -7.88 1.82 -4.62
CA LEU A 413 -8.08 3.25 -4.90
C LEU A 413 -9.21 3.44 -5.92
N VAL A 414 -9.83 4.62 -5.89
CA VAL A 414 -10.95 4.96 -6.77
C VAL A 414 -10.61 6.20 -7.61
N PRO A 415 -11.07 6.27 -8.88
CA PRO A 415 -11.03 7.51 -9.64
C PRO A 415 -11.94 8.57 -8.99
N VAL A 416 -11.53 9.83 -9.05
CA VAL A 416 -12.24 10.97 -8.44
C VAL A 416 -12.65 12.01 -9.48
N LEU A 417 -11.73 12.42 -10.36
CA LEU A 417 -11.95 13.36 -11.47
C LEU A 417 -11.13 12.92 -12.69
N ALA A 418 -11.63 13.20 -13.90
CA ALA A 418 -10.95 12.89 -15.15
C ALA A 418 -10.29 14.14 -15.75
N GLU A 419 -9.12 14.00 -16.37
CA GLU A 419 -8.56 15.06 -17.21
C GLU A 419 -9.36 15.18 -18.50
N ASN A 420 -10.12 16.25 -18.65
CA ASN A 420 -10.87 16.51 -19.86
C ASN A 420 -10.03 17.33 -20.84
N GLN A 421 -10.11 16.99 -22.12
CA GLN A 421 -9.45 17.71 -23.21
C GLN A 421 -10.49 18.47 -24.01
N LYS A 422 -10.03 19.40 -24.86
CA LYS A 422 -10.91 20.11 -25.78
C LYS A 422 -11.64 19.13 -26.69
N SER A 423 -12.96 19.08 -26.58
CA SER A 423 -13.80 18.22 -27.40
C SER A 423 -13.74 18.66 -28.86
N GLN A 424 -13.68 17.69 -29.77
CA GLN A 424 -13.85 17.94 -31.20
C GLN A 424 -15.34 18.00 -31.60
N ASN A 425 -16.21 17.42 -30.77
CA ASN A 425 -17.63 17.21 -31.09
C ASN A 425 -18.57 18.20 -30.37
N SER A 426 -18.09 18.87 -29.33
CA SER A 426 -18.91 19.72 -28.47
C SER A 426 -18.21 21.02 -28.13
N ASN A 427 -18.84 22.14 -28.49
CA ASN A 427 -18.48 23.47 -28.01
C ASN A 427 -19.19 23.82 -26.68
N ALA A 428 -19.68 22.82 -25.93
CA ALA A 428 -20.33 23.07 -24.65
C ALA A 428 -19.39 23.85 -23.72
N PRO A 429 -19.83 25.01 -23.17
CA PRO A 429 -18.98 25.88 -22.37
C PRO A 429 -18.61 25.26 -21.01
N ASP A 430 -19.36 24.25 -20.58
CA ASP A 430 -19.19 23.60 -19.30
C ASP A 430 -18.30 22.35 -19.42
N CYS A 431 -16.99 22.56 -19.30
CA CYS A 431 -16.02 21.47 -19.36
C CYS A 431 -16.15 20.48 -18.19
N VAL A 432 -16.55 20.94 -17.00
CA VAL A 432 -16.55 20.14 -15.76
C VAL A 432 -17.61 19.04 -15.82
N HIS A 433 -18.77 19.35 -16.40
CA HIS A 433 -19.85 18.38 -16.57
C HIS A 433 -19.82 17.65 -17.94
N ARG A 434 -18.91 18.03 -18.84
CA ARG A 434 -18.73 17.35 -20.14
C ARG A 434 -18.10 15.97 -19.94
N PRO A 435 -18.74 14.88 -20.41
CA PRO A 435 -18.19 13.53 -20.28
C PRO A 435 -16.82 13.40 -20.96
N PRO A 436 -15.86 12.67 -20.36
CA PRO A 436 -14.57 12.41 -20.99
C PRO A 436 -14.72 11.49 -22.23
N GLU A 437 -14.12 11.89 -23.35
CA GLU A 437 -14.26 11.22 -24.68
C GLU A 437 -13.13 10.22 -25.00
N GLY A 438 -12.15 10.06 -24.13
CA GLY A 438 -10.91 9.33 -24.40
C GLY A 438 -9.90 10.16 -25.20
N TYR A 439 -8.80 9.51 -25.58
CA TYR A 439 -7.82 10.03 -26.52
C TYR A 439 -7.35 8.91 -27.46
N LEU A 440 -6.76 9.26 -28.61
CA LEU A 440 -6.35 8.29 -29.62
C LEU A 440 -4.91 7.82 -29.39
N ALA A 441 -4.70 6.53 -29.19
CA ALA A 441 -3.37 5.94 -29.17
C ALA A 441 -2.90 5.63 -30.60
N VAL A 442 -1.74 6.14 -30.99
CA VAL A 442 -1.21 6.05 -32.37
C VAL A 442 0.22 5.53 -32.39
N ALA A 443 0.60 4.92 -33.52
CA ALA A 443 1.97 4.57 -33.84
C ALA A 443 2.51 5.57 -34.88
N VAL A 444 3.47 6.40 -34.48
CA VAL A 444 4.06 7.45 -35.31
C VAL A 444 5.38 6.97 -35.90
N VAL A 445 5.59 7.23 -37.18
CA VAL A 445 6.83 6.95 -37.91
C VAL A 445 7.27 8.18 -38.68
N ARG A 446 8.53 8.22 -39.11
CA ARG A 446 8.99 9.24 -40.05
C ARG A 446 8.43 8.95 -41.43
N LYS A 447 8.03 10.00 -42.15
CA LYS A 447 7.56 9.90 -43.53
C LYS A 447 8.65 9.37 -44.48
N SER A 448 9.92 9.61 -44.16
CA SER A 448 11.08 9.09 -44.91
C SER A 448 11.17 7.57 -44.94
N ASP A 449 10.61 6.88 -43.92
CA ASP A 449 10.81 5.45 -43.72
C ASP A 449 9.68 4.68 -44.43
N ALA A 450 9.55 4.88 -45.75
CA ALA A 450 8.40 4.51 -46.57
C ALA A 450 8.01 3.01 -46.52
N ASP A 451 8.95 2.12 -46.21
CA ASP A 451 8.75 0.66 -46.08
C ASP A 451 8.10 0.23 -44.76
N LEU A 452 8.04 1.13 -43.77
CA LEU A 452 7.53 0.82 -42.45
C LEU A 452 5.99 0.81 -42.45
N THR A 453 5.41 -0.30 -42.04
CA THR A 453 3.96 -0.51 -41.85
C THR A 453 3.73 -1.21 -40.51
N TRP A 454 2.48 -1.28 -40.03
CA TRP A 454 2.16 -2.04 -38.81
C TRP A 454 2.66 -3.49 -38.88
N ASN A 455 2.60 -4.11 -40.06
CA ASN A 455 2.98 -5.50 -40.29
C ASN A 455 4.50 -5.72 -40.40
N SER A 456 5.30 -4.66 -40.57
CA SER A 456 6.78 -4.73 -40.71
C SER A 456 7.54 -4.22 -39.49
N LEU A 457 6.86 -4.03 -38.36
CA LEU A 457 7.45 -3.51 -37.11
C LEU A 457 8.40 -4.50 -36.41
N SER A 458 8.28 -5.80 -36.67
CA SER A 458 9.13 -6.80 -36.03
C SER A 458 10.61 -6.58 -36.37
N GLY A 459 11.48 -6.62 -35.36
CA GLY A 459 12.92 -6.39 -35.48
C GLY A 459 13.34 -4.93 -35.61
N LYS A 460 12.40 -3.99 -35.76
CA LYS A 460 12.68 -2.55 -35.78
C LYS A 460 12.92 -2.00 -34.37
N LYS A 461 13.28 -0.72 -34.28
CA LYS A 461 13.51 -0.01 -33.02
C LYS A 461 12.27 0.75 -32.56
N SER A 462 11.97 0.74 -31.27
CA SER A 462 10.73 1.37 -30.76
C SER A 462 10.93 2.34 -29.60
N CYS A 463 10.08 3.36 -29.54
CA CYS A 463 10.04 4.38 -28.49
C CYS A 463 8.69 4.33 -27.74
N HIS A 464 8.73 4.22 -26.41
CA HIS A 464 7.55 4.08 -25.56
C HIS A 464 7.55 5.11 -24.43
N THR A 465 6.36 5.57 -24.02
CA THR A 465 6.22 6.57 -22.95
C THR A 465 6.55 6.03 -21.55
N GLY A 466 6.60 4.70 -21.39
CA GLY A 466 6.89 4.00 -20.14
C GLY A 466 6.12 2.69 -20.04
N VAL A 467 6.71 1.70 -19.38
CA VAL A 467 6.11 0.38 -19.15
C VAL A 467 4.80 0.52 -18.37
N GLY A 468 3.76 -0.18 -18.80
CA GLY A 468 2.45 -0.20 -18.14
C GLY A 468 1.51 0.96 -18.48
N ARG A 469 1.96 1.97 -19.24
CA ARG A 469 1.09 3.06 -19.73
C ARG A 469 0.20 2.62 -20.89
N THR A 470 -0.93 3.29 -21.06
CA THR A 470 -2.01 2.90 -21.97
C THR A 470 -1.57 2.95 -23.44
N ALA A 471 -1.28 4.16 -23.95
CA ALA A 471 -1.02 4.40 -25.37
C ALA A 471 0.23 3.68 -25.89
N ALA A 472 1.26 3.58 -25.04
CA ALA A 472 2.59 3.18 -25.47
C ALA A 472 2.98 1.76 -25.07
N TRP A 473 2.24 1.13 -24.15
CA TRP A 473 2.55 -0.22 -23.69
C TRP A 473 1.34 -1.13 -23.79
N ASN A 474 0.27 -0.85 -23.03
CA ASN A 474 -0.85 -1.78 -22.92
C ASN A 474 -1.56 -2.04 -24.26
N ILE A 475 -1.80 -0.98 -25.05
CA ILE A 475 -2.42 -1.10 -26.37
C ILE A 475 -1.48 -1.79 -27.37
N PRO A 476 -0.27 -1.26 -27.67
CA PRO A 476 0.59 -1.86 -28.69
C PRO A 476 1.04 -3.27 -28.30
N MET A 477 1.50 -3.49 -27.07
CA MET A 477 1.91 -4.83 -26.62
C MET A 477 0.73 -5.80 -26.52
N GLY A 478 -0.47 -5.30 -26.20
CA GLY A 478 -1.70 -6.10 -26.23
C GLY A 478 -2.03 -6.59 -27.64
N LEU A 479 -1.95 -5.71 -28.64
CA LEU A 479 -2.17 -6.06 -30.04
C LEU A 479 -1.11 -7.05 -30.55
N LEU A 480 0.17 -6.80 -30.25
CA LEU A 480 1.27 -7.71 -30.61
C LEU A 480 1.17 -9.06 -29.90
N PHE A 481 0.77 -9.07 -28.62
CA PHE A 481 0.52 -10.29 -27.87
C PHE A 481 -0.62 -11.10 -28.50
N ASN A 482 -1.71 -10.45 -28.91
CA ASN A 482 -2.82 -11.12 -29.57
C ASN A 482 -2.42 -11.76 -30.91
N GLN A 483 -1.47 -11.15 -31.64
CA GLN A 483 -0.95 -11.70 -32.89
C GLN A 483 0.06 -12.84 -32.67
N THR A 484 0.95 -12.72 -31.68
CA THR A 484 2.11 -13.62 -31.52
C THR A 484 1.94 -14.68 -30.44
N GLY A 485 1.04 -14.47 -29.47
CA GLY A 485 0.90 -15.29 -28.26
C GLY A 485 2.12 -15.25 -27.32
N SER A 486 3.12 -14.41 -27.58
CA SER A 486 4.40 -14.42 -26.87
C SER A 486 4.48 -13.34 -25.79
N CYS A 487 4.85 -13.73 -24.58
CA CYS A 487 5.17 -12.81 -23.49
C CYS A 487 6.58 -12.19 -23.58
N LYS A 488 7.37 -12.54 -24.60
CA LYS A 488 8.75 -12.06 -24.80
C LYS A 488 8.76 -10.73 -25.57
N PHE A 489 8.22 -9.68 -24.98
CA PHE A 489 8.14 -8.35 -25.61
C PHE A 489 9.51 -7.78 -25.98
N ASP A 490 10.56 -8.15 -25.23
CA ASP A 490 11.97 -7.83 -25.48
C ASP A 490 12.55 -8.47 -26.76
N LYS A 491 11.81 -9.38 -27.40
CA LYS A 491 12.19 -10.05 -28.64
C LYS A 491 11.41 -9.58 -29.87
N PHE A 492 10.36 -8.79 -29.69
CA PHE A 492 9.59 -8.29 -30.83
C PHE A 492 10.33 -7.14 -31.54
N PHE A 493 10.84 -6.19 -30.77
CA PHE A 493 11.70 -5.10 -31.25
C PHE A 493 13.17 -5.45 -30.98
N SER A 494 14.08 -4.99 -31.84
CA SER A 494 15.52 -5.28 -31.67
C SER A 494 16.12 -4.48 -30.50
N GLN A 495 15.72 -3.21 -30.39
CA GLN A 495 16.09 -2.29 -29.31
C GLN A 495 14.93 -1.34 -29.07
N SER A 496 14.73 -0.92 -27.82
CA SER A 496 13.71 0.07 -27.49
C SER A 496 14.21 1.08 -26.48
N CYS A 497 13.45 2.16 -26.31
CA CYS A 497 13.39 2.86 -25.04
C CYS A 497 11.97 2.71 -24.45
N ALA A 498 11.85 1.92 -23.40
CA ALA A 498 10.64 1.71 -22.62
C ALA A 498 10.97 1.93 -21.13
N PRO A 499 10.93 3.19 -20.65
CA PRO A 499 11.26 3.53 -19.28
C PRO A 499 10.47 2.70 -18.26
N GLY A 500 11.15 2.18 -17.22
CA GLY A 500 10.61 1.25 -16.23
C GLY A 500 10.81 -0.23 -16.57
N ALA A 501 11.42 -0.57 -17.71
CA ALA A 501 11.87 -1.93 -18.00
C ALA A 501 13.18 -2.27 -17.24
N ASP A 502 13.61 -3.53 -17.31
CA ASP A 502 14.92 -3.94 -16.78
C ASP A 502 16.03 -3.17 -17.51
N PRO A 503 16.87 -2.39 -16.81
CA PRO A 503 17.97 -1.63 -17.41
C PRO A 503 18.95 -2.47 -18.25
N GLN A 504 19.04 -3.78 -18.00
CA GLN A 504 19.91 -4.70 -18.76
C GLN A 504 19.23 -5.31 -19.99
N SER A 505 17.93 -5.06 -20.20
CA SER A 505 17.17 -5.60 -21.31
C SER A 505 17.28 -4.74 -22.58
N SER A 506 16.97 -5.33 -23.74
CA SER A 506 16.88 -4.61 -25.03
C SER A 506 15.87 -3.46 -24.99
N LEU A 507 14.92 -3.48 -24.05
CA LEU A 507 13.89 -2.46 -23.89
C LEU A 507 14.42 -1.12 -23.37
N CYS A 508 15.62 -1.09 -22.78
CA CYS A 508 16.27 0.12 -22.30
C CYS A 508 17.45 0.57 -23.18
N ALA A 509 17.74 -0.15 -24.26
CA ALA A 509 18.95 0.04 -25.06
C ALA A 509 19.03 1.42 -25.75
N LEU A 510 17.89 2.05 -26.05
CA LEU A 510 17.82 3.37 -26.69
C LEU A 510 17.61 4.52 -25.70
N CYS A 511 17.41 4.21 -24.41
CA CYS A 511 17.19 5.24 -23.40
C CYS A 511 18.48 6.00 -23.08
N VAL A 512 18.36 7.31 -22.85
CA VAL A 512 19.52 8.23 -22.84
C VAL A 512 19.78 8.85 -21.48
N GLY A 513 18.85 8.72 -20.53
CA GLY A 513 18.95 9.30 -19.20
C GLY A 513 18.85 10.83 -19.22
N ASN A 514 19.32 11.45 -18.14
CA ASN A 514 19.40 12.90 -18.00
C ASN A 514 20.57 13.48 -18.84
N ASN A 515 20.86 14.78 -18.70
CA ASN A 515 21.96 15.43 -19.42
C ASN A 515 23.36 14.91 -19.04
N GLU A 516 23.49 14.27 -17.87
CA GLU A 516 24.72 13.65 -17.36
C GLU A 516 24.81 12.16 -17.75
N ASN A 517 23.84 11.65 -18.52
CA ASN A 517 23.66 10.25 -18.90
C ASN A 517 23.40 9.29 -17.72
N GLU A 518 22.93 9.84 -16.60
CA GLU A 518 22.45 9.08 -15.45
C GLU A 518 20.94 8.82 -15.57
N ASN A 519 20.36 7.98 -14.70
CA ASN A 519 18.92 7.72 -14.67
C ASN A 519 18.35 7.15 -16.00
N LYS A 520 19.18 6.42 -16.75
CA LYS A 520 18.75 5.75 -17.98
C LYS A 520 17.59 4.80 -17.71
N CYS A 521 16.56 4.90 -18.54
CA CYS A 521 15.36 4.06 -18.45
C CYS A 521 14.53 4.26 -17.16
N MET A 522 14.77 5.33 -16.41
CA MET A 522 13.95 5.66 -15.23
C MET A 522 12.53 6.07 -15.66
N PRO A 523 11.47 5.57 -15.00
CA PRO A 523 10.08 5.87 -15.37
C PRO A 523 9.60 7.23 -14.82
N ASN A 524 10.41 8.28 -15.01
CA ASN A 524 10.11 9.66 -14.62
C ASN A 524 10.80 10.66 -15.57
N SER A 525 10.58 11.96 -15.38
CA SER A 525 11.08 13.02 -16.28
C SER A 525 12.59 13.25 -16.27
N GLU A 526 13.36 12.52 -15.47
CA GLU A 526 14.83 12.56 -15.55
C GLU A 526 15.35 11.83 -16.80
N GLU A 527 14.62 10.83 -17.28
CA GLU A 527 14.88 10.20 -18.59
C GLU A 527 14.31 11.09 -19.70
N ARG A 528 15.17 11.62 -20.57
CA ARG A 528 14.74 12.53 -21.65
C ARG A 528 13.78 11.88 -22.66
N TYR A 529 13.81 10.55 -22.79
CA TYR A 529 12.88 9.81 -23.64
C TYR A 529 11.63 9.29 -22.89
N TYR A 530 11.37 9.76 -21.66
CA TYR A 530 10.17 9.41 -20.89
C TYR A 530 8.93 10.22 -21.29
N GLY A 531 7.76 9.60 -21.12
CA GLY A 531 6.47 10.25 -21.36
C GLY A 531 6.16 10.48 -22.84
N TYR A 532 5.04 11.16 -23.11
CA TYR A 532 4.58 11.41 -24.49
C TYR A 532 5.62 12.19 -25.31
N THR A 533 6.12 13.30 -24.76
CA THR A 533 7.11 14.16 -25.41
C THR A 533 8.44 13.44 -25.62
N GLY A 534 8.94 12.70 -24.61
CA GLY A 534 10.18 11.95 -24.72
C GLY A 534 10.13 10.79 -25.72
N ALA A 535 9.03 10.05 -25.78
CA ALA A 535 8.85 8.98 -26.77
C ALA A 535 8.82 9.52 -28.20
N PHE A 536 8.20 10.69 -28.42
CA PHE A 536 8.24 11.36 -29.73
C PHE A 536 9.64 11.92 -30.05
N ARG A 537 10.33 12.49 -29.06
CA ARG A 537 11.72 12.93 -29.18
C ARG A 537 12.65 11.79 -29.61
N CYS A 538 12.49 10.60 -29.02
CA CYS A 538 13.23 9.38 -29.40
C CYS A 538 13.07 9.03 -30.89
N LEU A 539 11.90 9.26 -31.48
CA LEU A 539 11.67 9.09 -32.92
C LEU A 539 12.29 10.24 -33.74
N ALA A 540 12.12 11.48 -33.28
CA ALA A 540 12.62 12.68 -33.97
C ALA A 540 14.16 12.70 -34.05
N GLU A 541 14.84 12.28 -32.98
CA GLU A 541 16.30 12.15 -32.91
C GLU A 541 16.83 10.86 -33.58
N LYS A 542 15.96 10.10 -34.28
CA LYS A 542 16.29 8.87 -35.01
C LYS A 542 16.85 7.73 -34.15
N ALA A 543 16.57 7.73 -32.84
CA ALA A 543 16.96 6.64 -31.96
C ALA A 543 16.10 5.39 -32.22
N GLY A 544 14.79 5.56 -32.35
CA GLY A 544 13.84 4.52 -32.75
C GLY A 544 13.22 4.74 -34.13
N ASP A 545 12.55 3.72 -34.66
CA ASP A 545 11.88 3.73 -35.97
C ASP A 545 10.36 4.02 -35.83
N VAL A 546 9.78 3.67 -34.69
CA VAL A 546 8.37 3.92 -34.35
C VAL A 546 8.23 4.46 -32.93
N ALA A 547 7.36 5.46 -32.74
CA ALA A 547 6.97 5.94 -31.41
C ALA A 547 5.48 5.68 -31.14
N PHE A 548 5.18 5.11 -29.97
CA PHE A 548 3.80 4.90 -29.54
C PHE A 548 3.39 6.01 -28.58
N VAL A 549 2.50 6.90 -29.02
CA VAL A 549 2.09 8.12 -28.29
C VAL A 549 0.59 8.39 -28.49
N LYS A 550 0.10 9.54 -28.00
CA LYS A 550 -1.22 10.06 -28.40
C LYS A 550 -1.07 10.96 -29.64
N ASP A 551 -2.09 11.03 -30.48
CA ASP A 551 -2.12 11.84 -31.71
C ASP A 551 -1.71 13.30 -31.50
N VAL A 552 -2.28 13.94 -30.47
CA VAL A 552 -2.00 15.34 -30.11
C VAL A 552 -0.53 15.59 -29.75
N THR A 553 0.24 14.57 -29.40
CA THR A 553 1.66 14.72 -29.05
C THR A 553 2.48 15.22 -30.22
N VAL A 554 2.21 14.74 -31.44
CA VAL A 554 2.92 15.23 -32.63
C VAL A 554 2.56 16.71 -32.84
N LEU A 555 1.27 17.02 -32.79
CA LEU A 555 0.77 18.40 -32.95
C LEU A 555 1.36 19.37 -31.93
N GLN A 556 1.65 18.93 -30.70
CA GLN A 556 2.23 19.77 -29.63
C GLN A 556 3.75 19.98 -29.78
N ASN A 557 4.43 19.15 -30.57
CA ASN A 557 5.89 19.14 -30.68
C ASN A 557 6.42 19.48 -32.08
N THR A 558 5.54 19.83 -33.03
CA THR A 558 5.93 20.27 -34.37
C THR A 558 5.46 21.70 -34.64
N ASP A 559 5.91 22.25 -35.77
CA ASP A 559 5.47 23.53 -36.32
C ASP A 559 5.67 24.71 -35.34
N GLY A 560 6.77 24.67 -34.60
CA GLY A 560 7.18 25.71 -33.66
C GLY A 560 6.41 25.75 -32.34
N LYS A 561 5.51 24.78 -32.07
CA LYS A 561 4.75 24.74 -30.81
C LYS A 561 5.59 24.31 -29.60
N ASN A 562 6.66 23.55 -29.83
CA ASN A 562 7.69 23.29 -28.85
C ASN A 562 8.96 24.05 -29.26
N SER A 563 9.40 24.98 -28.40
CA SER A 563 10.57 25.82 -28.64
C SER A 563 11.90 25.16 -28.25
N GLU A 564 11.87 23.95 -27.69
CA GLU A 564 13.09 23.24 -27.31
C GLU A 564 13.98 22.94 -28.53
N PRO A 565 15.32 22.93 -28.37
CA PRO A 565 16.25 22.80 -29.49
C PRO A 565 16.05 21.57 -30.37
N TRP A 566 15.55 20.46 -29.82
CA TRP A 566 15.32 19.22 -30.58
C TRP A 566 14.03 19.25 -31.41
N ALA A 567 13.06 20.13 -31.07
CA ALA A 567 11.72 20.16 -31.65
C ALA A 567 11.46 21.39 -32.54
N LYS A 568 12.21 22.48 -32.33
CA LYS A 568 11.96 23.80 -32.95
C LYS A 568 11.76 23.81 -34.47
N ASP A 569 12.45 22.90 -35.18
CA ASP A 569 12.46 22.85 -36.65
C ASP A 569 11.60 21.70 -37.22
N LEU A 570 11.00 20.86 -36.36
CA LEU A 570 10.20 19.72 -36.80
C LEU A 570 8.91 20.17 -37.46
N LYS A 571 8.56 19.56 -38.59
CA LYS A 571 7.28 19.79 -39.28
C LYS A 571 6.35 18.61 -39.08
N GLN A 572 5.05 18.87 -38.94
CA GLN A 572 4.07 17.78 -38.83
C GLN A 572 4.10 16.85 -40.05
N GLU A 573 4.39 17.40 -41.24
CA GLU A 573 4.44 16.65 -42.50
C GLU A 573 5.61 15.66 -42.58
N ASP A 574 6.60 15.75 -41.69
CA ASP A 574 7.72 14.80 -41.61
C ASP A 574 7.31 13.47 -40.95
N PHE A 575 6.09 13.39 -40.42
CA PHE A 575 5.59 12.25 -39.66
C PHE A 575 4.26 11.71 -40.23
N GLU A 576 4.08 10.40 -40.10
CA GLU A 576 2.86 9.70 -40.49
C GLU A 576 2.47 8.68 -39.41
N LEU A 577 1.20 8.28 -39.44
CA LEU A 577 0.63 7.27 -38.56
C LEU A 577 0.59 5.92 -39.26
N LEU A 578 0.89 4.85 -38.54
CA LEU A 578 0.64 3.48 -38.99
C LEU A 578 -0.76 3.04 -38.58
N CYS A 579 -1.54 2.56 -39.55
CA CYS A 579 -2.88 2.05 -39.34
C CYS A 579 -2.87 0.53 -39.21
N LEU A 580 -3.83 -0.05 -38.48
CA LEU A 580 -3.92 -1.50 -38.25
C LEU A 580 -4.18 -2.31 -39.53
N ASP A 581 -4.72 -1.69 -40.57
CA ASP A 581 -4.93 -2.29 -41.90
C ASP A 581 -3.64 -2.36 -42.75
N GLY A 582 -2.51 -1.88 -42.22
CA GLY A 582 -1.22 -1.84 -42.91
C GLY A 582 -0.98 -0.57 -43.74
N THR A 583 -1.96 0.33 -43.82
CA THR A 583 -1.81 1.62 -44.49
C THR A 583 -1.09 2.65 -43.60
N ARG A 584 -0.78 3.80 -44.20
CA ARG A 584 -0.18 4.96 -43.54
C ARG A 584 -1.04 6.19 -43.83
N LYS A 585 -1.23 7.04 -42.83
CA LYS A 585 -1.99 8.28 -43.00
C LYS A 585 -1.31 9.48 -42.36
N PRO A 586 -1.59 10.71 -42.82
CA PRO A 586 -1.17 11.93 -42.15
C PRO A 586 -1.64 11.98 -40.69
N VAL A 587 -0.88 12.64 -39.83
CA VAL A 587 -1.20 12.84 -38.41
C VAL A 587 -2.59 13.45 -38.18
N ALA A 588 -3.05 14.31 -39.11
CA ALA A 588 -4.37 14.95 -39.04
C ALA A 588 -5.54 13.94 -39.17
N GLU A 589 -5.30 12.73 -39.68
CA GLU A 589 -6.32 11.70 -39.92
C GLU A 589 -6.37 10.63 -38.83
N ALA A 590 -5.86 10.95 -37.61
CA ALA A 590 -5.78 10.03 -36.48
C ALA A 590 -7.13 9.36 -36.13
N GLU A 591 -8.25 10.06 -36.27
CA GLU A 591 -9.59 9.48 -36.00
C GLU A 591 -9.88 8.27 -36.90
N SER A 592 -9.32 8.24 -38.12
CA SER A 592 -9.44 7.10 -39.03
C SER A 592 -8.21 6.17 -39.05
N CYS A 593 -7.16 6.51 -38.30
CA CYS A 593 -5.90 5.77 -38.23
C CYS A 593 -5.30 5.85 -36.83
N HIS A 594 -5.78 4.98 -35.94
CA HIS A 594 -5.30 4.82 -34.58
C HIS A 594 -5.30 3.34 -34.17
N LEU A 595 -4.58 3.01 -33.11
CA LEU A 595 -4.50 1.64 -32.59
C LEU A 595 -5.72 1.30 -31.72
N ALA A 596 -6.11 2.23 -30.86
CA ALA A 596 -7.32 2.16 -30.05
C ALA A 596 -7.63 3.52 -29.42
N ARG A 597 -8.89 3.71 -28.98
CA ARG A 597 -9.28 4.82 -28.12
C ARG A 597 -8.99 4.47 -26.66
N ALA A 598 -8.17 5.27 -26.01
CA ALA A 598 -7.74 5.10 -24.63
C ALA A 598 -8.63 5.94 -23.67
N PRO A 599 -8.89 5.46 -22.45
CA PRO A 599 -9.56 6.28 -21.43
C PRO A 599 -8.67 7.46 -21.02
N ASN A 600 -9.30 8.59 -20.68
CA ASN A 600 -8.59 9.76 -20.15
C ASN A 600 -7.77 9.40 -18.90
N HIS A 601 -6.78 10.24 -18.61
CA HIS A 601 -6.09 10.17 -17.33
C HIS A 601 -7.06 10.62 -16.23
N ALA A 602 -6.88 10.13 -15.01
CA ALA A 602 -7.74 10.47 -13.89
C ALA A 602 -6.96 10.62 -12.60
N VAL A 603 -7.45 11.53 -11.76
CA VAL A 603 -7.04 11.65 -10.38
C VAL A 603 -7.63 10.47 -9.60
N VAL A 604 -6.79 9.74 -8.88
CA VAL A 604 -7.23 8.67 -7.98
C VAL A 604 -6.94 8.99 -6.52
N SER A 605 -7.72 8.41 -5.62
CA SER A 605 -7.55 8.59 -4.17
C SER A 605 -8.15 7.42 -3.40
N GLN A 606 -8.01 7.43 -2.07
CA GLN A 606 -8.78 6.56 -1.19
C GLN A 606 -10.25 7.00 -1.15
N SER A 607 -11.16 6.05 -0.97
CA SER A 607 -12.61 6.30 -1.02
C SER A 607 -13.10 7.31 0.04
N ASP A 608 -12.48 7.33 1.22
CA ASP A 608 -12.79 8.23 2.33
C ASP A 608 -12.32 9.68 2.08
N ARG A 609 -11.33 9.88 1.18
CA ARG A 609 -10.79 11.19 0.80
C ARG A 609 -11.42 11.77 -0.46
N ALA A 610 -12.08 10.95 -1.27
CA ALA A 610 -12.58 11.32 -2.61
C ALA A 610 -13.46 12.59 -2.63
N GLN A 611 -14.42 12.74 -1.70
CA GLN A 611 -15.32 13.90 -1.67
C GLN A 611 -14.58 15.20 -1.30
N HIS A 612 -13.70 15.13 -0.31
CA HIS A 612 -12.88 16.28 0.09
C HIS A 612 -11.91 16.69 -1.02
N LEU A 613 -11.24 15.70 -1.64
CA LEU A 613 -10.34 15.92 -2.77
C LEU A 613 -11.06 16.59 -3.94
N LYS A 614 -12.25 16.10 -4.31
CA LYS A 614 -13.09 16.69 -5.37
C LYS A 614 -13.35 18.18 -5.11
N LYS A 615 -13.77 18.52 -3.88
CA LYS A 615 -14.02 19.92 -3.47
C LYS A 615 -12.76 20.78 -3.59
N VAL A 616 -11.62 20.29 -3.11
CA VAL A 616 -10.35 21.02 -3.17
C VAL A 616 -9.90 21.24 -4.61
N LEU A 617 -9.95 20.21 -5.46
CA LEU A 617 -9.51 20.32 -6.85
C LEU A 617 -10.38 21.24 -7.70
N PHE A 618 -11.70 21.29 -7.47
CA PHE A 618 -12.55 22.29 -8.11
C PHE A 618 -12.13 23.71 -7.74
N LEU A 619 -11.97 24.01 -6.45
CA LEU A 619 -11.51 25.32 -6.02
C LEU A 619 -10.12 25.68 -6.57
N GLN A 620 -9.22 24.69 -6.70
CA GLN A 620 -7.88 24.93 -7.25
C GLN A 620 -7.88 25.16 -8.76
N GLN A 621 -8.71 24.44 -9.53
CA GLN A 621 -8.80 24.70 -10.98
C GLN A 621 -9.60 25.97 -11.31
N ASP A 622 -10.57 26.36 -10.49
CA ASP A 622 -11.27 27.64 -10.66
C ASP A 622 -10.29 28.82 -10.52
N GLN A 623 -9.25 28.67 -9.68
CA GLN A 623 -8.23 29.69 -9.46
C GLN A 623 -7.06 29.59 -10.47
N PHE A 624 -6.54 28.39 -10.72
CA PHE A 624 -5.29 28.14 -11.46
C PHE A 624 -5.44 27.32 -12.75
N GLY A 625 -6.67 26.97 -13.14
CA GLY A 625 -6.95 26.26 -14.40
C GLY A 625 -6.75 27.14 -15.64
N GLY A 626 -7.09 26.62 -16.82
CA GLY A 626 -6.85 27.31 -18.10
C GLY A 626 -7.48 28.71 -18.21
N ASN A 627 -8.64 28.91 -17.58
CA ASN A 627 -9.37 30.18 -17.51
C ASN A 627 -9.36 30.79 -16.10
N GLY A 628 -8.53 30.28 -15.19
CA GLY A 628 -8.45 30.76 -13.82
C GLY A 628 -7.82 32.16 -13.74
N PRO A 629 -8.28 33.03 -12.82
CA PRO A 629 -7.81 34.42 -12.72
C PRO A 629 -6.31 34.53 -12.40
N ASP A 630 -5.70 33.50 -11.81
CA ASP A 630 -4.27 33.48 -11.46
C ASP A 630 -3.40 32.74 -12.51
N CYS A 631 -3.97 32.31 -13.65
CA CYS A 631 -3.24 31.75 -14.80
C CYS A 631 -3.34 32.70 -16.01
N PRO A 632 -2.23 33.18 -16.61
CA PRO A 632 -0.83 32.79 -16.37
C PRO A 632 -0.09 33.61 -15.32
N GLY A 633 -0.75 34.56 -14.65
CA GLY A 633 -0.07 35.58 -13.83
C GLY A 633 0.71 35.05 -12.61
N LYS A 634 0.24 33.99 -11.97
CA LYS A 634 0.91 33.38 -10.79
C LYS A 634 1.27 31.92 -11.01
N PHE A 635 0.30 31.11 -11.42
CA PHE A 635 0.47 29.66 -11.57
C PHE A 635 -0.62 29.09 -12.48
N CYS A 636 -0.23 28.17 -13.37
CA CYS A 636 -1.15 27.42 -14.22
C CYS A 636 -1.03 25.93 -13.90
N LEU A 637 -2.12 25.32 -13.44
CA LEU A 637 -2.15 23.91 -13.05
C LEU A 637 -1.85 22.98 -14.24
N PHE A 638 -2.43 23.29 -15.40
CA PHE A 638 -2.36 22.47 -16.62
C PHE A 638 -1.34 22.98 -17.66
N LYS A 639 -0.28 23.70 -17.23
CA LYS A 639 0.82 24.09 -18.12
C LYS A 639 2.18 23.68 -17.55
N SER A 640 3.06 23.18 -18.40
CA SER A 640 4.43 22.79 -18.07
C SER A 640 5.34 22.69 -19.30
N GLU A 641 5.10 23.54 -20.31
CA GLU A 641 5.99 23.67 -21.49
C GLU A 641 6.27 22.33 -22.20
N THR A 642 5.22 21.57 -22.49
CA THR A 642 5.23 20.24 -23.14
C THR A 642 5.76 19.09 -22.27
N LYS A 643 6.09 19.35 -21.00
CA LYS A 643 6.62 18.32 -20.09
C LYS A 643 5.53 17.48 -19.43
N ASN A 644 4.27 17.90 -19.49
CA ASN A 644 3.11 17.20 -18.90
C ASN A 644 3.32 16.84 -17.41
N LEU A 645 3.83 17.79 -16.62
CA LEU A 645 4.13 17.62 -15.20
C LEU A 645 2.86 17.70 -14.35
N LEU A 646 2.60 16.69 -13.52
CA LEU A 646 1.39 16.46 -12.70
C LEU A 646 0.12 16.16 -13.53
N PHE A 647 -0.13 16.99 -14.54
CA PHE A 647 -1.27 16.90 -15.44
C PHE A 647 -0.79 17.04 -16.89
N ASN A 648 -1.55 16.49 -17.84
CA ASN A 648 -1.27 16.74 -19.26
C ASN A 648 -1.45 18.23 -19.59
N ASP A 649 -0.57 18.78 -20.44
CA ASP A 649 -0.60 20.20 -20.80
C ASP A 649 -1.79 20.58 -21.70
N ASN A 650 -2.47 19.59 -22.27
CA ASN A 650 -3.70 19.78 -23.05
C ASN A 650 -4.98 19.55 -22.24
N THR A 651 -4.88 19.45 -20.91
CA THR A 651 -6.05 19.42 -20.03
C THR A 651 -6.77 20.77 -20.06
N GLU A 652 -8.04 20.75 -20.43
CA GLU A 652 -8.93 21.91 -20.36
C GLU A 652 -9.45 22.12 -18.94
N CYS A 653 -9.88 21.03 -18.30
CA CYS A 653 -10.38 21.02 -16.91
C CYS A 653 -10.31 19.62 -16.30
N LEU A 654 -10.52 19.53 -14.99
CA LEU A 654 -10.84 18.26 -14.33
C LEU A 654 -12.36 18.09 -14.26
N ALA A 655 -12.88 17.07 -14.92
CA ALA A 655 -14.30 16.81 -15.09
C ALA A 655 -14.84 15.69 -14.20
N GLU A 656 -16.15 15.72 -13.96
CA GLU A 656 -16.85 14.68 -13.22
C GLU A 656 -16.89 13.34 -13.96
N LEU A 657 -16.92 12.24 -13.20
CA LEU A 657 -16.86 10.88 -13.75
C LEU A 657 -18.22 10.35 -14.26
N GLN A 658 -19.30 11.13 -14.19
CA GLN A 658 -20.63 10.72 -14.66
C GLN A 658 -21.09 9.36 -14.09
N GLY A 659 -20.87 9.15 -12.78
CA GLY A 659 -21.22 7.92 -12.08
C GLY A 659 -20.22 6.75 -12.22
N LYS A 660 -19.16 6.88 -13.03
CA LYS A 660 -18.12 5.85 -13.20
C LYS A 660 -17.09 5.90 -12.06
N THR A 661 -17.50 5.51 -10.86
CA THR A 661 -16.71 5.69 -9.63
C THR A 661 -15.78 4.52 -9.29
N THR A 662 -15.83 3.41 -10.02
CA THR A 662 -14.85 2.32 -9.92
C THR A 662 -13.90 2.32 -11.12
N TYR A 663 -12.71 1.75 -10.96
CA TYR A 663 -11.77 1.64 -12.08
C TYR A 663 -12.34 0.79 -13.23
N GLU A 664 -13.14 -0.25 -12.94
CA GLU A 664 -13.77 -1.07 -13.98
C GLU A 664 -14.78 -0.26 -14.80
N GLN A 665 -15.61 0.54 -14.14
CA GLN A 665 -16.59 1.41 -14.81
C GLN A 665 -15.91 2.53 -15.60
N TYR A 666 -14.85 3.12 -15.04
CA TYR A 666 -14.12 4.22 -15.65
C TYR A 666 -13.33 3.78 -16.88
N LEU A 667 -12.57 2.70 -16.76
CA LEU A 667 -11.72 2.20 -17.85
C LEU A 667 -12.49 1.40 -18.91
N GLY A 668 -13.62 0.79 -18.54
CA GLY A 668 -14.40 -0.08 -19.41
C GLY A 668 -13.94 -1.54 -19.40
N SER A 669 -14.88 -2.46 -19.60
CA SER A 669 -14.68 -3.92 -19.51
C SER A 669 -13.65 -4.45 -20.52
N GLU A 670 -13.65 -3.92 -21.75
CA GLU A 670 -12.72 -4.32 -22.82
C GLU A 670 -11.27 -3.99 -22.46
N TYR A 671 -11.02 -2.77 -21.97
CA TYR A 671 -9.70 -2.33 -21.55
C TYR A 671 -9.20 -3.13 -20.34
N VAL A 672 -10.06 -3.32 -19.34
CA VAL A 672 -9.74 -4.12 -18.13
C VAL A 672 -9.41 -5.57 -18.48
N THR A 673 -10.17 -6.18 -19.40
CA THR A 673 -9.92 -7.55 -19.87
C THR A 673 -8.57 -7.63 -20.60
N SER A 674 -8.30 -6.67 -21.48
CA SER A 674 -7.06 -6.61 -22.25
C SER A 674 -5.83 -6.47 -21.35
N ILE A 675 -5.84 -5.54 -20.39
CA ILE A 675 -4.75 -5.43 -19.41
C ILE A 675 -4.62 -6.71 -18.59
N THR A 676 -5.74 -7.30 -18.14
CA THR A 676 -5.69 -8.52 -17.34
C THR A 676 -5.02 -9.67 -18.08
N ASN A 677 -5.24 -9.80 -19.40
CA ASN A 677 -4.55 -10.78 -20.23
C ASN A 677 -3.06 -10.46 -20.37
N LEU A 678 -2.70 -9.20 -20.64
CA LEU A 678 -1.31 -8.76 -20.76
C LEU A 678 -0.51 -8.99 -19.46
N ARG A 679 -1.13 -8.73 -18.30
CA ARG A 679 -0.51 -8.89 -16.98
C ARG A 679 -0.30 -10.35 -16.56
N ARG A 680 -0.82 -11.33 -17.31
CA ARG A 680 -0.42 -12.74 -17.14
C ARG A 680 1.03 -12.99 -17.55
N CYS A 681 1.57 -12.16 -18.44
CA CYS A 681 2.98 -12.22 -18.85
C CYS A 681 3.93 -11.66 -17.78
N SER A 682 3.50 -10.63 -17.05
CA SER A 682 4.24 -10.05 -15.93
C SER A 682 3.31 -9.26 -15.00
N SER A 683 3.33 -9.61 -13.72
CA SER A 683 2.71 -8.81 -12.65
C SER A 683 3.77 -7.88 -12.06
N SER A 684 3.39 -6.65 -11.73
CA SER A 684 4.31 -5.78 -10.98
C SER A 684 4.36 -6.19 -9.50
N PRO A 685 5.48 -5.94 -8.80
CA PRO A 685 5.59 -6.21 -7.37
C PRO A 685 4.46 -5.56 -6.54
N LEU A 686 4.00 -4.37 -6.94
CA LEU A 686 2.87 -3.70 -6.29
C LEU A 686 1.55 -4.45 -6.50
N LEU A 687 1.29 -4.99 -7.70
CA LEU A 687 0.08 -5.80 -7.94
C LEU A 687 0.06 -7.07 -7.07
N GLU A 688 1.21 -7.74 -6.91
CA GLU A 688 1.33 -8.90 -6.00
C GLU A 688 1.09 -8.51 -4.53
N ALA A 689 1.66 -7.37 -4.12
CA ALA A 689 1.41 -6.81 -2.80
C ALA A 689 -0.08 -6.51 -2.57
N CYS A 690 -0.73 -5.86 -3.53
CA CYS A 690 -2.16 -5.54 -3.44
C CYS A 690 -3.03 -6.79 -3.46
N ALA A 691 -2.69 -7.81 -4.25
CA ALA A 691 -3.39 -9.10 -4.22
C ALA A 691 -3.32 -9.76 -2.83
N PHE A 692 -2.14 -9.71 -2.19
CA PHE A 692 -1.98 -10.18 -0.80
C PHE A 692 -2.81 -9.37 0.19
N LEU A 693 -2.79 -8.03 0.08
CA LEU A 693 -3.50 -7.15 1.00
C LEU A 693 -5.02 -7.25 0.85
N ARG A 694 -5.52 -7.61 -0.34
CA ARG A 694 -6.96 -7.72 -0.65
C ARG A 694 -7.52 -9.13 -0.40
N ALA A 695 -6.67 -10.15 -0.28
CA ALA A 695 -7.03 -11.48 0.19
C ALA A 695 -7.40 -11.46 1.69
#